data_AF-A0A818FUY9-F1
#
_entry.id   AF-A0A818FUY9-F1
#
_cell.length_a   1.000
_cell.length_b   1.000
_cell.length_c   1.000
_cell.angle_alpha   90.00
_cell.angle_beta   90.00
_cell.angle_gamma   90.00
#
_symmetry.space_group_name_H-M   'P 1'
#
loop_
_entity.id
_entity.type
_entity.pdbx_description
1 polymer ?
#
loop_
_entity_poly.entity_id
_entity_poly.type
_entity_poly.pdbx_seq_one_letter_code
_entity_poly.pdbx_strand_id
1 'polypeptide(L)'
;MSAVVTVRQTTTTTTTTTTTMNTNNNNNNNNNNDNNNSQTPVRSFGITQPISTKYPDPQDYMTTKSLEDTLRSYDYFESSDELSHRVQVMAKLNVLVREWIRNVSLAKNIPAESADSVGGRVHTFGSYRLGVHSKGGDIDTLLIAPRHIDRTDFFSSFVEFLRRQPEVRDLRAIEEAFVPVIKLTFDGIELDMLFSRLALAAIPDNLDLKDDKILHNLDHRCARSLNGCRVTDEILDLVPDRETFKSTLRAIKLWAKKNGLYSNALGFFGGVTWAMLVARICQLYPNAAASILVHKFFLVYSHWEWPTPVLLKPVNDCQYGFPVWDPMTNASDRYHLMPIITPAYPQQNSTHNVTQSTQKIIVQEIKRGLEIVNDVMTSKTEWKYLFIGTPFFQRYKHYIILLLSAPDQNQFLEWSGLVEAKIRILIGNLERNSYIDIAHVSSDKYTPDESVFDQQQTSKTSTDNDSANRTNGHNSPDTSSTNPTQQSSSPSSTPPTFSGMWVVGLQFKNVNKVQLDLTEEIRVFLSVVYRSSANSNMNRENLNLDARYIRRRDLHTVLPRHVSNTTNSPRLSKTISMEEKLDTTNLNTQIKRPKLNSTSSDSGIVADSDAETKIKRQKIEETNEPSPKTSESNLDSV
;
A
#
# COMPACT_ATOMS: atom_id res chain seq x y z
N MET A 1 -29.86 2.85 -18.04
CA MET A 1 -30.26 1.49 -17.59
C MET A 1 -29.03 0.85 -16.96
N SER A 2 -29.06 0.55 -15.67
CA SER A 2 -27.90 0.03 -14.95
C SER A 2 -28.05 -1.47 -14.71
N ALA A 3 -27.30 -2.29 -15.43
CA ALA A 3 -27.16 -3.70 -15.11
C ALA A 3 -26.31 -3.84 -13.84
N VAL A 4 -26.75 -4.67 -12.89
CA VAL A 4 -25.98 -4.95 -11.67
C VAL A 4 -24.77 -5.80 -12.04
N VAL A 5 -23.57 -5.27 -11.84
CA VAL A 5 -22.30 -5.93 -12.23
C VAL A 5 -21.86 -6.89 -11.13
N THR A 6 -22.57 -8.02 -10.97
CA THR A 6 -22.17 -9.08 -10.03
C THR A 6 -21.04 -9.92 -10.63
N VAL A 7 -19.79 -9.57 -10.32
CA VAL A 7 -18.60 -10.33 -10.75
C VAL A 7 -18.45 -11.62 -9.92
N ARG A 8 -19.27 -12.63 -10.21
CA ARG A 8 -19.16 -13.95 -9.58
C ARG A 8 -17.87 -14.64 -10.01
N GLN A 9 -16.91 -14.74 -9.10
CA GLN A 9 -15.77 -15.64 -9.24
C GLN A 9 -16.17 -17.04 -8.76
N THR A 10 -16.13 -18.03 -9.64
CA THR A 10 -16.31 -19.44 -9.28
C THR A 10 -14.96 -20.15 -9.35
N THR A 11 -14.35 -20.42 -8.19
CA THR A 11 -13.17 -21.27 -8.08
C THR A 11 -13.53 -22.71 -8.45
N THR A 12 -13.03 -23.18 -9.59
CA THR A 12 -13.25 -24.55 -10.08
C THR A 12 -11.94 -25.33 -9.95
N THR A 13 -11.89 -26.27 -9.00
CA THR A 13 -10.73 -27.13 -8.78
C THR A 13 -10.68 -28.24 -9.83
N THR A 14 -9.71 -28.20 -10.73
CA THR A 14 -9.51 -29.25 -11.75
C THR A 14 -8.50 -30.28 -11.27
N THR A 15 -8.97 -31.47 -10.91
CA THR A 15 -8.10 -32.62 -10.57
C THR A 15 -7.55 -33.26 -11.85
N THR A 16 -6.23 -33.26 -12.02
CA THR A 16 -5.56 -33.83 -13.20
C THR A 16 -5.42 -35.35 -13.09
N THR A 17 -6.11 -36.10 -13.95
CA THR A 17 -5.90 -37.56 -14.10
C THR A 17 -4.94 -37.83 -15.24
N THR A 18 -3.76 -38.37 -14.94
CA THR A 18 -2.73 -38.71 -15.93
C THR A 18 -3.16 -39.89 -16.81
N THR A 19 -3.14 -39.74 -18.13
CA THR A 19 -3.31 -40.84 -19.09
C THR A 19 -2.09 -40.92 -20.02
N THR A 20 -1.43 -42.07 -20.02
CA THR A 20 -0.21 -42.32 -20.81
C THR A 20 -0.53 -42.46 -22.29
N MET A 21 0.12 -41.67 -23.16
CA MET A 21 0.06 -41.93 -24.61
C MET A 21 0.97 -43.11 -24.98
N ASN A 22 0.46 -44.04 -25.77
CA ASN A 22 1.22 -45.14 -26.35
C ASN A 22 1.21 -44.98 -27.87
N THR A 23 2.38 -44.82 -28.48
CA THR A 23 2.51 -44.52 -29.91
C THR A 23 2.31 -45.77 -30.76
N ASN A 24 1.43 -45.70 -31.75
CA ASN A 24 1.42 -46.64 -32.86
C ASN A 24 1.06 -45.93 -34.16
N ASN A 25 1.94 -46.04 -35.15
CA ASN A 25 1.82 -45.36 -36.43
C ASN A 25 1.17 -46.31 -37.44
N ASN A 26 0.15 -45.85 -38.17
CA ASN A 26 -0.26 -46.53 -39.40
C ASN A 26 -0.92 -45.55 -40.36
N ASN A 27 -0.32 -45.38 -41.54
CA ASN A 27 -0.86 -44.51 -42.58
C ASN A 27 -2.05 -45.17 -43.25
N ASN A 28 -3.10 -44.39 -43.53
CA ASN A 28 -3.95 -44.65 -44.70
C ASN A 28 -4.50 -43.33 -45.23
N ASN A 29 -4.43 -43.15 -46.55
CA ASN A 29 -4.92 -41.95 -47.21
C ASN A 29 -6.46 -41.93 -47.24
N ASN A 30 -7.04 -40.77 -47.03
CA ASN A 30 -8.29 -40.40 -47.72
C ASN A 30 -8.35 -38.88 -47.86
N ASN A 31 -8.67 -38.41 -49.07
CA ASN A 31 -8.92 -37.01 -49.34
C ASN A 31 -10.29 -36.61 -48.77
N ASN A 32 -10.35 -35.52 -48.01
CA ASN A 32 -11.58 -34.74 -47.84
C ASN A 32 -11.22 -33.25 -47.78
N ASN A 33 -11.99 -32.43 -48.51
CA ASN A 33 -11.86 -30.98 -48.49
C ASN A 33 -12.64 -30.40 -47.30
N ASP A 34 -11.98 -30.24 -46.16
CA ASP A 34 -12.50 -29.43 -45.06
C ASP A 34 -11.70 -28.14 -44.92
N ASN A 35 -12.37 -27.01 -45.15
CA ASN A 35 -11.84 -25.67 -44.89
C ASN A 35 -11.77 -25.41 -43.37
N ASN A 36 -10.83 -26.07 -42.70
CA ASN A 36 -10.48 -25.80 -41.31
C ASN A 36 -9.82 -24.41 -41.21
N ASN A 37 -10.68 -23.38 -41.17
CA ASN A 37 -10.34 -22.03 -40.79
C ASN A 37 -9.80 -22.07 -39.36
N SER A 38 -8.48 -22.14 -39.22
CA SER A 38 -7.77 -22.37 -37.97
C SER A 38 -7.90 -21.16 -37.06
N GLN A 39 -9.01 -21.09 -36.32
CA GLN A 39 -9.21 -20.11 -35.25
C GLN A 39 -8.10 -20.32 -34.22
N THR A 40 -7.10 -19.43 -34.24
CA THR A 40 -6.12 -19.34 -33.17
C THR A 40 -6.87 -19.12 -31.86
N PRO A 41 -6.60 -19.92 -30.81
CA PRO A 41 -7.37 -19.85 -29.59
C PRO A 41 -7.23 -18.45 -28.99
N VAL A 42 -8.37 -17.74 -28.89
CA VAL A 42 -8.41 -16.35 -28.41
C VAL A 42 -7.80 -16.33 -27.01
N ARG A 43 -6.66 -15.64 -26.86
CA ARG A 43 -5.91 -15.57 -25.61
C ARG A 43 -6.80 -14.96 -24.53
N SER A 44 -7.33 -15.80 -23.66
CA SER A 44 -8.09 -15.36 -22.48
C SER A 44 -7.14 -14.68 -21.50
N PHE A 45 -7.58 -13.58 -20.91
CA PHE A 45 -6.82 -12.84 -19.90
C PHE A 45 -7.61 -12.82 -18.59
N GLY A 46 -7.02 -13.37 -17.53
CA GLY A 46 -7.64 -13.45 -16.21
C GLY A 46 -8.38 -14.75 -15.91
N ILE A 47 -9.01 -14.79 -14.73
CA ILE A 47 -9.75 -15.94 -14.19
C ILE A 47 -11.24 -15.97 -14.55
N THR A 48 -11.72 -15.00 -15.32
CA THR A 48 -13.13 -14.89 -15.75
C THR A 48 -13.18 -14.38 -17.19
N GLN A 49 -14.30 -14.60 -17.88
CA GLN A 49 -14.57 -13.93 -19.14
C GLN A 49 -14.61 -12.38 -18.97
N PRO A 50 -14.33 -11.60 -20.03
CA PRO A 50 -14.51 -10.16 -20.02
C PRO A 50 -15.96 -9.74 -19.79
N ILE A 51 -16.16 -8.58 -19.16
CA ILE A 51 -17.50 -7.96 -18.98
C ILE A 51 -17.94 -7.26 -20.28
N SER A 52 -17.00 -6.71 -21.05
CA SER A 52 -17.28 -6.11 -22.36
C SER A 52 -16.05 -6.09 -23.25
N THR A 53 -16.18 -6.66 -24.45
CA THR A 53 -15.18 -6.63 -25.53
C THR A 53 -15.38 -5.47 -26.51
N LYS A 54 -16.28 -4.51 -26.21
CA LYS A 54 -16.47 -3.31 -27.05
C LYS A 54 -15.17 -2.51 -27.20
N TYR A 55 -14.86 -2.14 -28.43
CA TYR A 55 -13.86 -1.13 -28.78
C TYR A 55 -14.34 0.28 -28.40
N PRO A 56 -13.44 1.28 -28.31
CA PRO A 56 -13.79 2.63 -27.91
C PRO A 56 -14.46 3.38 -29.06
N ASP A 57 -15.34 4.33 -28.74
CA ASP A 57 -15.92 5.24 -29.72
C ASP A 57 -15.08 6.55 -29.88
N PRO A 58 -15.38 7.42 -30.87
CA PRO A 58 -14.63 8.66 -31.06
C PRO A 58 -14.61 9.59 -29.83
N GLN A 59 -15.64 9.57 -28.99
CA GLN A 59 -15.70 10.35 -27.75
C GLN A 59 -14.80 9.74 -26.66
N ASP A 60 -14.66 8.41 -26.61
CA ASP A 60 -13.72 7.75 -25.68
C ASP A 60 -12.27 8.18 -25.95
N TYR A 61 -11.88 8.28 -27.23
CA TYR A 61 -10.56 8.76 -27.65
C TYR A 61 -10.35 10.24 -27.30
N MET A 62 -11.32 11.11 -27.56
CA MET A 62 -11.26 12.53 -27.18
C MET A 62 -11.15 12.71 -25.66
N THR A 63 -11.92 11.92 -24.90
CA THR A 63 -11.91 11.92 -23.43
C THR A 63 -10.60 11.36 -22.87
N THR A 64 -10.00 10.38 -23.55
CA THR A 64 -8.65 9.85 -23.24
C THR A 64 -7.57 10.90 -23.48
N LYS A 65 -7.62 11.62 -24.60
CA LYS A 65 -6.66 12.71 -24.88
C LYS A 65 -6.71 13.79 -23.78
N SER A 66 -7.92 14.20 -23.38
CA SER A 66 -8.12 15.14 -22.26
C SER A 66 -7.56 14.63 -20.92
N LEU A 67 -7.65 13.32 -20.65
CA LEU A 67 -7.01 12.70 -19.48
C LEU A 67 -5.48 12.84 -19.58
N GLU A 68 -4.87 12.47 -20.70
CA GLU A 68 -3.41 12.57 -20.86
C GLU A 68 -2.88 14.01 -20.79
N ASP A 69 -3.56 14.95 -21.44
CA ASP A 69 -3.20 16.37 -21.38
C ASP A 69 -3.33 16.93 -19.95
N THR A 70 -4.31 16.43 -19.18
CA THR A 70 -4.39 16.70 -17.74
C THR A 70 -3.18 16.10 -17.00
N LEU A 71 -2.82 14.83 -17.22
CA LEU A 71 -1.66 14.20 -16.57
C LEU A 71 -0.34 14.92 -16.90
N ARG A 72 -0.19 15.42 -18.13
CA ARG A 72 0.98 16.22 -18.56
C ARG A 72 1.13 17.51 -17.75
N SER A 73 0.01 18.16 -17.37
CA SER A 73 0.05 19.40 -16.57
C SER A 73 0.43 19.21 -15.09
N TYR A 74 0.61 17.97 -14.61
CA TYR A 74 1.15 17.66 -13.27
C TYR A 74 2.65 17.29 -13.27
N ASP A 75 3.39 17.52 -14.37
CA ASP A 75 4.82 17.18 -14.54
C ASP A 75 5.12 15.69 -14.21
N TYR A 76 4.16 14.81 -14.51
CA TYR A 76 4.21 13.40 -14.11
C TYR A 76 5.14 12.55 -14.98
N PHE A 77 5.32 12.94 -16.24
CA PHE A 77 6.10 12.20 -17.24
C PHE A 77 7.55 12.68 -17.27
N GLU A 78 8.48 11.75 -17.47
CA GLU A 78 9.88 12.09 -17.75
C GLU A 78 10.10 12.46 -19.22
N SER A 79 11.13 13.27 -19.44
CA SER A 79 11.66 13.60 -20.76
C SER A 79 12.38 12.40 -21.40
N SER A 80 12.59 12.48 -22.72
CA SER A 80 13.38 11.48 -23.45
C SER A 80 14.85 11.43 -22.97
N ASP A 81 15.36 12.53 -22.42
CA ASP A 81 16.74 12.65 -21.97
C ASP A 81 16.93 12.02 -20.58
N GLU A 82 16.01 12.26 -19.64
CA GLU A 82 15.95 11.55 -18.35
C GLU A 82 15.82 10.03 -18.54
N LEU A 83 14.95 9.59 -19.46
CA LEU A 83 14.80 8.18 -19.82
C LEU A 83 16.09 7.59 -20.43
N SER A 84 16.79 8.35 -21.27
CA SER A 84 18.06 7.94 -21.87
C SER A 84 19.18 7.85 -20.84
N HIS A 85 19.22 8.78 -19.88
CA HIS A 85 20.16 8.77 -18.76
C HIS A 85 19.95 7.53 -17.87
N ARG A 86 18.70 7.20 -17.52
CA ARG A 86 18.36 5.97 -16.80
C ARG A 86 18.85 4.69 -17.52
N VAL A 87 18.75 4.63 -18.84
CA VAL A 87 19.27 3.50 -19.64
C VAL A 87 20.80 3.43 -19.57
N GLN A 88 21.50 4.55 -19.65
CA GLN A 88 22.97 4.61 -19.54
C GLN A 88 23.45 4.17 -18.15
N VAL A 89 22.82 4.66 -17.08
CA VAL A 89 23.07 4.23 -15.70
C VAL A 89 22.87 2.72 -15.54
N MET A 90 21.74 2.17 -16.02
CA MET A 90 21.48 0.73 -15.94
C MET A 90 22.47 -0.12 -16.75
N ALA A 91 23.00 0.38 -17.87
CA ALA A 91 24.04 -0.29 -18.65
C ALA A 91 25.38 -0.31 -17.87
N LYS A 92 25.82 0.83 -17.35
CA LYS A 92 27.05 0.97 -16.55
C LYS A 92 27.01 0.12 -15.28
N LEU A 93 25.86 0.10 -14.60
CA LEU A 93 25.63 -0.71 -13.40
C LEU A 93 25.72 -2.22 -13.68
N ASN A 94 25.27 -2.68 -14.86
CA ASN A 94 25.44 -4.08 -15.28
C ASN A 94 26.90 -4.45 -15.52
N VAL A 95 27.73 -3.54 -16.04
CA VAL A 95 29.18 -3.76 -16.20
C VAL A 95 29.85 -3.87 -14.83
N LEU A 96 29.58 -2.92 -13.93
CA LEU A 96 30.10 -2.91 -12.55
C LEU A 96 29.75 -4.20 -11.77
N VAL A 97 28.52 -4.70 -11.92
CA VAL A 97 28.09 -5.96 -11.29
C VAL A 97 28.83 -7.18 -11.87
N ARG A 98 29.08 -7.24 -13.19
CA ARG A 98 29.86 -8.33 -13.80
C ARG A 98 31.32 -8.30 -13.38
N GLU A 99 31.92 -7.11 -13.33
CA GLU A 99 33.29 -6.94 -12.84
C GLU A 99 33.43 -7.39 -11.38
N TRP A 100 32.50 -6.96 -10.51
CA TRP A 100 32.49 -7.38 -9.11
C TRP A 100 32.31 -8.90 -8.94
N ILE A 101 31.33 -9.52 -9.62
CA ILE A 101 31.10 -10.97 -9.55
C ILE A 101 32.34 -11.74 -10.03
N ARG A 102 33.00 -11.29 -11.11
CA ARG A 102 34.26 -11.85 -11.60
C ARG A 102 35.36 -11.76 -10.54
N ASN A 103 35.54 -10.60 -9.93
CA ASN A 103 36.57 -10.36 -8.91
C ASN A 103 36.35 -11.22 -7.65
N VAL A 104 35.10 -11.39 -7.19
CA VAL A 104 34.77 -12.32 -6.09
C VAL A 104 34.96 -13.78 -6.51
N SER A 105 34.67 -14.14 -7.76
CA SER A 105 34.89 -15.50 -8.27
C SER A 105 36.38 -15.87 -8.24
N LEU A 106 37.26 -14.97 -8.70
CA LEU A 106 38.71 -15.13 -8.60
C LEU A 106 39.18 -15.24 -7.14
N ALA A 107 38.66 -14.39 -6.24
CA ALA A 107 38.98 -14.44 -4.81
C ALA A 107 38.52 -15.76 -4.13
N LYS A 108 37.47 -16.41 -4.65
CA LYS A 108 37.03 -17.75 -4.24
C LYS A 108 37.72 -18.89 -5.02
N ASN A 109 38.87 -18.62 -5.63
CA ASN A 109 39.72 -19.56 -6.37
C ASN A 109 39.07 -20.24 -7.60
N ILE A 110 38.06 -19.60 -8.21
CA ILE A 110 37.51 -20.06 -9.49
C ILE A 110 38.52 -19.70 -10.61
N PRO A 111 38.90 -20.64 -11.50
CA PRO A 111 39.84 -20.36 -12.59
C PRO A 111 39.39 -19.19 -13.47
N ALA A 112 40.33 -18.40 -14.00
CA ALA A 112 40.02 -17.16 -14.72
C ALA A 112 39.03 -17.36 -15.89
N GLU A 113 39.24 -18.38 -16.73
CA GLU A 113 38.35 -18.76 -17.84
C GLU A 113 36.91 -19.08 -17.38
N SER A 114 36.76 -19.68 -16.19
CA SER A 114 35.46 -19.88 -15.56
C SER A 114 34.91 -18.58 -14.96
N ALA A 115 35.74 -17.77 -14.30
CA ALA A 115 35.36 -16.48 -13.72
C ALA A 115 34.92 -15.44 -14.77
N ASP A 116 35.45 -15.52 -15.99
CA ASP A 116 35.01 -14.72 -17.15
C ASP A 116 33.63 -15.14 -17.67
N SER A 117 33.18 -16.37 -17.39
CA SER A 117 31.95 -16.96 -17.92
C SER A 117 30.83 -17.18 -16.90
N VAL A 118 31.03 -16.88 -15.60
CA VAL A 118 29.96 -16.97 -14.57
C VAL A 118 28.80 -15.99 -14.79
N GLY A 119 29.02 -14.91 -15.54
CA GLY A 119 28.00 -13.91 -15.86
C GLY A 119 27.50 -13.11 -14.66
N GLY A 120 26.19 -12.87 -14.61
CA GLY A 120 25.50 -12.03 -13.62
C GLY A 120 24.77 -10.86 -14.28
N ARG A 121 23.72 -10.33 -13.63
CA ARG A 121 22.89 -9.27 -14.23
C ARG A 121 22.16 -8.42 -13.20
N VAL A 122 21.89 -7.17 -13.55
CA VAL A 122 20.91 -6.32 -12.87
C VAL A 122 19.63 -6.26 -13.70
N HIS A 123 18.53 -6.74 -13.12
CA HIS A 123 17.18 -6.58 -13.66
C HIS A 123 16.50 -5.39 -13.00
N THR A 124 15.58 -4.72 -13.71
CA THR A 124 14.69 -3.71 -13.10
C THR A 124 13.32 -4.32 -12.82
N PHE A 125 12.62 -3.78 -11.83
CA PHE A 125 11.23 -4.15 -11.54
C PHE A 125 10.37 -2.92 -11.20
N GLY A 126 9.21 -3.16 -10.61
CA GLY A 126 8.39 -2.13 -9.98
C GLY A 126 8.04 -0.97 -10.91
N SER A 127 8.15 0.27 -10.43
CA SER A 127 7.53 1.40 -11.12
C SER A 127 8.25 1.77 -12.42
N TYR A 128 9.58 1.63 -12.44
CA TYR A 128 10.40 1.86 -13.62
C TYR A 128 10.12 0.83 -14.73
N ARG A 129 10.20 -0.47 -14.41
CA ARG A 129 9.98 -1.59 -15.36
C ARG A 129 8.55 -1.62 -15.94
N LEU A 130 7.53 -1.25 -15.17
CA LEU A 130 6.17 -1.09 -15.68
C LEU A 130 6.02 0.10 -16.66
N GLY A 131 7.00 1.01 -16.73
CA GLY A 131 6.93 2.24 -17.52
C GLY A 131 6.01 3.32 -16.93
N VAL A 132 5.71 3.24 -15.63
CA VAL A 132 4.81 4.17 -14.91
C VAL A 132 5.46 4.84 -13.71
N HIS A 133 6.79 4.93 -13.71
CA HIS A 133 7.52 5.82 -12.81
C HIS A 133 7.04 7.27 -13.01
N SER A 134 7.13 8.05 -11.94
CA SER A 134 6.98 9.51 -12.03
C SER A 134 8.36 10.14 -12.16
N LYS A 135 8.42 11.37 -12.67
CA LYS A 135 9.64 12.19 -12.71
C LYS A 135 10.36 12.23 -11.35
N GLY A 136 11.68 12.08 -11.39
CA GLY A 136 12.51 11.96 -10.18
C GLY A 136 12.27 10.67 -9.38
N GLY A 137 11.67 9.65 -9.99
CA GLY A 137 11.41 8.37 -9.34
C GLY A 137 12.65 7.51 -9.12
N ASP A 138 12.56 6.63 -8.14
CA ASP A 138 13.48 5.55 -7.86
C ASP A 138 13.51 4.47 -8.97
N ILE A 139 14.65 3.78 -9.10
CA ILE A 139 14.72 2.52 -9.86
C ILE A 139 14.82 1.33 -8.89
N ASP A 140 13.73 0.57 -8.82
CA ASP A 140 13.68 -0.79 -8.32
C ASP A 140 14.65 -1.70 -9.11
N THR A 141 15.74 -2.18 -8.51
CA THR A 141 16.75 -3.04 -9.15
C THR A 141 17.01 -4.34 -8.38
N LEU A 142 17.31 -5.42 -9.11
CA LEU A 142 17.65 -6.74 -8.56
C LEU A 142 18.94 -7.25 -9.19
N LEU A 143 19.98 -7.40 -8.36
CA LEU A 143 21.22 -8.09 -8.71
C LEU A 143 20.98 -9.60 -8.62
N ILE A 144 21.18 -10.30 -9.73
CA ILE A 144 21.13 -11.76 -9.85
C ILE A 144 22.53 -12.31 -10.03
N ALA A 145 22.95 -13.15 -9.09
CA ALA A 145 24.29 -13.71 -9.01
C ALA A 145 24.28 -15.26 -8.97
N PRO A 146 25.38 -15.91 -9.44
CA PRO A 146 25.53 -17.37 -9.40
C PRO A 146 25.78 -17.89 -7.97
N ARG A 147 25.63 -19.20 -7.79
CA ARG A 147 25.52 -19.90 -6.49
C ARG A 147 26.68 -19.70 -5.50
N HIS A 148 27.85 -19.27 -5.96
CA HIS A 148 29.05 -19.02 -5.16
C HIS A 148 29.25 -17.56 -4.73
N ILE A 149 28.35 -16.66 -5.11
CA ILE A 149 28.33 -15.27 -4.66
C ILE A 149 27.31 -15.16 -3.52
N ASP A 150 27.78 -14.87 -2.31
CA ASP A 150 26.97 -14.93 -1.10
C ASP A 150 26.38 -13.57 -0.75
N ARG A 151 25.29 -13.56 0.04
CA ARG A 151 24.63 -12.31 0.49
C ARG A 151 25.57 -11.44 1.34
N THR A 152 26.50 -12.07 2.05
CA THR A 152 27.60 -11.41 2.77
C THR A 152 28.54 -10.67 1.82
N ASP A 153 28.84 -11.23 0.64
CA ASP A 153 29.71 -10.57 -0.35
C ASP A 153 29.03 -9.30 -0.90
N PHE A 154 27.70 -9.37 -1.11
CA PHE A 154 26.88 -8.23 -1.54
C PHE A 154 26.86 -7.11 -0.50
N PHE A 155 26.68 -7.41 0.79
CA PHE A 155 26.67 -6.37 1.83
C PHE A 155 28.05 -5.92 2.31
N SER A 156 29.13 -6.60 1.94
CA SER A 156 30.52 -6.20 2.25
C SER A 156 31.29 -5.75 1.01
N SER A 157 31.79 -6.70 0.21
CA SER A 157 32.67 -6.44 -0.92
C SER A 157 32.03 -5.59 -2.04
N PHE A 158 30.73 -5.77 -2.32
CA PHE A 158 30.05 -4.96 -3.33
C PHE A 158 29.74 -3.55 -2.84
N VAL A 159 29.33 -3.38 -1.58
CA VAL A 159 29.21 -2.05 -0.95
C VAL A 159 30.54 -1.30 -1.02
N GLU A 160 31.66 -1.96 -0.70
CA GLU A 160 32.98 -1.34 -0.78
C GLU A 160 33.45 -1.08 -2.23
N PHE A 161 33.06 -1.92 -3.18
CA PHE A 161 33.30 -1.70 -4.62
C PHE A 161 32.49 -0.52 -5.18
N LEU A 162 31.22 -0.37 -4.78
CA LEU A 162 30.37 0.77 -5.10
C LEU A 162 30.89 2.07 -4.47
N ARG A 163 31.36 2.03 -3.22
CA ARG A 163 31.89 3.19 -2.48
C ARG A 163 33.10 3.86 -3.15
N ARG A 164 33.75 3.16 -4.09
CA ARG A 164 34.92 3.63 -4.87
C ARG A 164 34.55 4.25 -6.22
N GLN A 165 33.30 4.14 -6.66
CA GLN A 165 32.85 4.70 -7.94
C GLN A 165 32.52 6.19 -7.76
N PRO A 166 33.06 7.11 -8.59
CA PRO A 166 32.89 8.56 -8.38
C PRO A 166 31.44 9.05 -8.55
N GLU A 167 30.60 8.29 -9.25
CA GLU A 167 29.17 8.56 -9.49
C GLU A 167 28.27 8.18 -8.29
N VAL A 168 28.79 7.41 -7.32
CA VAL A 168 28.01 6.90 -6.19
C VAL A 168 27.98 7.91 -5.05
N ARG A 169 26.76 8.19 -4.55
CA ARG A 169 26.47 8.98 -3.35
C ARG A 169 25.44 8.23 -2.50
N ASP A 170 25.28 8.68 -1.25
CA ASP A 170 24.19 8.24 -0.34
C ASP A 170 24.11 6.72 -0.09
N LEU A 171 25.23 6.02 -0.31
CA LEU A 171 25.33 4.56 -0.30
C LEU A 171 25.10 3.98 1.11
N ARG A 172 24.01 3.22 1.27
CA ARG A 172 23.57 2.65 2.54
C ARG A 172 23.06 1.22 2.40
N ALA A 173 23.67 0.30 3.14
CA ALA A 173 23.21 -1.08 3.26
C ALA A 173 22.16 -1.23 4.37
N ILE A 174 21.11 -2.02 4.12
CA ILE A 174 20.04 -2.32 5.09
C ILE A 174 19.77 -3.84 5.05
N GLU A 175 20.58 -4.61 5.77
CA GLU A 175 20.52 -6.08 5.74
C GLU A 175 19.38 -6.68 6.58
N GLU A 176 18.99 -6.03 7.68
CA GLU A 176 17.92 -6.49 8.59
C GLU A 176 16.49 -6.10 8.14
N ALA A 177 16.34 -5.54 6.94
CA ALA A 177 15.04 -5.29 6.35
C ALA A 177 14.32 -6.59 5.96
N PHE A 178 12.99 -6.57 5.92
CA PHE A 178 12.18 -7.73 5.51
C PHE A 178 12.63 -8.28 4.15
N VAL A 179 12.90 -7.39 3.17
CA VAL A 179 13.72 -7.71 2.01
C VAL A 179 15.02 -6.90 2.13
N PRO A 180 16.20 -7.54 2.26
CA PRO A 180 17.47 -6.84 2.39
C PRO A 180 17.80 -6.03 1.13
N VAL A 181 18.26 -4.77 1.31
CA VAL A 181 18.45 -3.79 0.22
C VAL A 181 19.71 -2.94 0.42
N ILE A 182 20.38 -2.58 -0.67
CA ILE A 182 21.33 -1.44 -0.72
C ILE A 182 20.60 -0.27 -1.38
N LYS A 183 20.56 0.87 -0.71
CA LYS A 183 20.12 2.16 -1.29
C LYS A 183 21.35 2.96 -1.71
N LEU A 184 21.28 3.64 -2.84
CA LEU A 184 22.30 4.60 -3.28
C LEU A 184 21.74 5.60 -4.28
N THR A 185 22.42 6.73 -4.42
CA THR A 185 22.30 7.60 -5.59
C THR A 185 23.44 7.26 -6.54
N PHE A 186 23.14 6.90 -7.79
CA PHE A 186 24.14 6.65 -8.84
C PHE A 186 23.92 7.66 -9.97
N ASP A 187 24.90 8.51 -10.24
CA ASP A 187 24.88 9.51 -11.32
C ASP A 187 23.61 10.40 -11.30
N GLY A 188 23.22 10.80 -10.08
CA GLY A 188 22.01 11.60 -9.82
C GLY A 188 20.69 10.82 -9.73
N ILE A 189 20.71 9.48 -9.85
CA ILE A 189 19.50 8.64 -9.85
C ILE A 189 19.43 7.79 -8.58
N GLU A 190 18.33 7.85 -7.84
CA GLU A 190 18.07 6.95 -6.69
C GLU A 190 17.83 5.50 -7.16
N LEU A 191 18.58 4.56 -6.58
CA LEU A 191 18.51 3.13 -6.85
C LEU A 191 18.27 2.34 -5.56
N ASP A 192 17.26 1.47 -5.59
CA ASP A 192 17.05 0.43 -4.59
C ASP A 192 17.53 -0.90 -5.16
N MET A 193 18.60 -1.47 -4.62
CA MET A 193 19.18 -2.71 -5.10
C MET A 193 18.94 -3.88 -4.13
N LEU A 194 18.12 -4.82 -4.59
CA LEU A 194 17.92 -6.12 -3.98
C LEU A 194 18.97 -7.11 -4.50
N PHE A 195 19.16 -8.22 -3.77
CA PHE A 195 20.08 -9.30 -4.16
C PHE A 195 19.42 -10.67 -4.09
N SER A 196 19.59 -11.46 -5.16
CA SER A 196 19.24 -12.88 -5.21
C SER A 196 20.39 -13.72 -5.80
N ARG A 197 20.69 -14.84 -5.14
CA ARG A 197 21.71 -15.81 -5.52
C ARG A 197 21.02 -17.09 -6.00
N LEU A 198 21.06 -17.38 -7.29
CA LEU A 198 20.41 -18.56 -7.86
C LEU A 198 21.26 -19.82 -7.68
N ALA A 199 20.63 -20.99 -7.69
CA ALA A 199 21.30 -22.30 -7.58
C ALA A 199 22.12 -22.72 -8.83
N LEU A 200 22.48 -21.76 -9.70
CA LEU A 200 23.17 -21.95 -10.98
C LEU A 200 24.68 -21.67 -10.83
N ALA A 201 25.53 -22.39 -11.57
CA ALA A 201 26.97 -22.15 -11.58
C ALA A 201 27.37 -20.86 -12.34
N ALA A 202 26.57 -20.49 -13.35
CA ALA A 202 26.67 -19.26 -14.12
C ALA A 202 25.25 -18.71 -14.37
N ILE A 203 25.12 -17.42 -14.67
CA ILE A 203 23.84 -16.76 -14.96
C ILE A 203 23.72 -16.50 -16.48
N PRO A 204 22.84 -17.21 -17.21
CA PRO A 204 22.67 -17.05 -18.65
C PRO A 204 22.07 -15.69 -19.05
N ASP A 205 22.51 -15.13 -20.18
CA ASP A 205 21.99 -13.88 -20.74
C ASP A 205 20.53 -13.98 -21.23
N ASN A 206 20.00 -15.20 -21.39
CA ASN A 206 18.62 -15.50 -21.80
C ASN A 206 17.75 -16.05 -20.66
N LEU A 207 18.17 -15.93 -19.39
CA LEU A 207 17.41 -16.40 -18.23
C LEU A 207 16.04 -15.69 -18.11
N ASP A 208 14.94 -16.45 -18.26
CA ASP A 208 13.59 -15.99 -17.89
C ASP A 208 13.39 -16.16 -16.38
N LEU A 209 13.04 -15.07 -15.70
CA LEU A 209 12.79 -15.09 -14.25
C LEU A 209 11.41 -15.66 -13.90
N LYS A 210 10.49 -15.78 -14.86
CA LYS A 210 9.13 -16.29 -14.63
C LYS A 210 9.08 -17.80 -14.43
N ASP A 211 10.05 -18.58 -14.94
CA ASP A 211 10.09 -20.02 -14.71
C ASP A 211 10.23 -20.32 -13.22
N ASP A 212 9.20 -20.92 -12.62
CA ASP A 212 9.14 -21.22 -11.19
C ASP A 212 10.33 -22.08 -10.72
N LYS A 213 10.91 -22.89 -11.62
CA LYS A 213 12.07 -23.77 -11.32
C LYS A 213 13.27 -23.02 -10.74
N ILE A 214 13.45 -21.71 -11.01
CA ILE A 214 14.57 -20.94 -10.44
C ILE A 214 14.46 -20.75 -8.92
N LEU A 215 13.28 -21.00 -8.34
CA LEU A 215 13.02 -20.94 -6.89
C LEU A 215 13.27 -22.28 -6.19
N HIS A 216 13.50 -23.37 -6.92
CA HIS A 216 13.73 -24.70 -6.34
C HIS A 216 15.01 -24.71 -5.47
N ASN A 217 14.87 -25.12 -4.20
CA ASN A 217 15.92 -25.06 -3.17
C ASN A 217 16.52 -23.66 -2.93
N LEU A 218 15.79 -22.57 -3.25
CA LEU A 218 16.21 -21.20 -3.03
C LEU A 218 15.84 -20.71 -1.61
N ASP A 219 16.67 -19.88 -0.98
CA ASP A 219 16.35 -19.34 0.35
C ASP A 219 15.23 -18.29 0.32
N HIS A 220 14.49 -18.18 1.42
CA HIS A 220 13.37 -17.24 1.56
C HIS A 220 13.76 -15.75 1.42
N ARG A 221 15.04 -15.34 1.57
CA ARG A 221 15.46 -13.95 1.30
C ARG A 221 15.57 -13.75 -0.22
N CYS A 222 16.27 -14.63 -0.93
CA CYS A 222 16.43 -14.63 -2.39
C CYS A 222 15.10 -14.78 -3.15
N ALA A 223 14.21 -15.67 -2.71
CA ALA A 223 12.89 -15.84 -3.33
C ALA A 223 12.03 -14.56 -3.25
N ARG A 224 12.03 -13.88 -2.08
CA ARG A 224 11.32 -12.59 -1.92
C ARG A 224 11.94 -11.47 -2.75
N SER A 225 13.27 -11.46 -2.94
CA SER A 225 13.93 -10.52 -3.85
C SER A 225 13.53 -10.75 -5.33
N LEU A 226 13.43 -11.99 -5.79
CA LEU A 226 13.00 -12.32 -7.16
C LEU A 226 11.54 -11.96 -7.44
N ASN A 227 10.67 -12.04 -6.42
CA ASN A 227 9.24 -11.76 -6.59
C ASN A 227 8.95 -10.33 -7.09
N GLY A 228 9.83 -9.35 -6.83
CA GLY A 228 9.73 -8.01 -7.42
C GLY A 228 9.71 -8.05 -8.96
N CYS A 229 10.73 -8.66 -9.58
CA CYS A 229 10.80 -8.85 -11.04
C CYS A 229 9.67 -9.75 -11.55
N ARG A 230 9.47 -10.91 -10.91
CA ARG A 230 8.49 -11.93 -11.34
C ARG A 230 7.06 -11.38 -11.40
N VAL A 231 6.61 -10.70 -10.34
CA VAL A 231 5.28 -10.06 -10.30
C VAL A 231 5.17 -8.95 -11.34
N THR A 232 6.23 -8.18 -11.57
CA THR A 232 6.21 -7.08 -12.53
C THR A 232 6.04 -7.57 -13.97
N ASP A 233 6.80 -8.59 -14.38
CA ASP A 233 6.72 -9.13 -15.73
C ASP A 233 5.44 -9.96 -15.96
N GLU A 234 4.96 -10.67 -14.94
CA GLU A 234 3.64 -11.33 -14.96
C GLU A 234 2.50 -10.33 -15.17
N ILE A 235 2.49 -9.17 -14.49
CA ILE A 235 1.49 -8.12 -14.71
C ILE A 235 1.51 -7.66 -16.18
N LEU A 236 2.70 -7.50 -16.77
CA LEU A 236 2.84 -7.08 -18.18
C LEU A 236 2.42 -8.16 -19.19
N ASP A 237 2.47 -9.45 -18.83
CA ASP A 237 2.00 -10.56 -19.67
C ASP A 237 0.49 -10.90 -19.44
N LEU A 238 -0.10 -10.41 -18.36
CA LEU A 238 -1.51 -10.64 -17.97
C LEU A 238 -2.47 -9.50 -18.35
N VAL A 239 -1.98 -8.44 -19.01
CA VAL A 239 -2.80 -7.35 -19.57
C VAL A 239 -2.98 -7.47 -21.09
N PRO A 240 -4.17 -7.20 -21.66
CA PRO A 240 -4.40 -7.26 -23.11
C PRO A 240 -3.64 -6.22 -23.94
N ASP A 241 -3.60 -4.96 -23.46
CA ASP A 241 -2.82 -3.88 -24.06
C ASP A 241 -1.95 -3.18 -23.01
N ARG A 242 -0.69 -2.90 -23.36
CA ARG A 242 0.33 -2.39 -22.42
C ARG A 242 0.32 -0.87 -22.29
N GLU A 243 0.03 -0.12 -23.35
CA GLU A 243 0.07 1.35 -23.29
C GLU A 243 -1.19 1.92 -22.64
N THR A 244 -2.35 1.32 -22.91
CA THR A 244 -3.62 1.69 -22.27
C THR A 244 -3.60 1.30 -20.79
N PHE A 245 -3.00 0.16 -20.44
CA PHE A 245 -2.69 -0.20 -19.04
C PHE A 245 -1.80 0.86 -18.36
N LYS A 246 -0.68 1.24 -18.99
CA LYS A 246 0.22 2.28 -18.46
C LYS A 246 -0.50 3.62 -18.25
N SER A 247 -1.24 4.11 -19.26
CA SER A 247 -1.96 5.38 -19.20
C SER A 247 -3.01 5.40 -18.07
N THR A 248 -3.80 4.32 -17.95
CA THR A 248 -4.74 4.10 -16.84
C THR A 248 -4.03 4.07 -15.49
N LEU A 249 -2.91 3.34 -15.38
CA LEU A 249 -2.18 3.19 -14.13
C LEU A 249 -1.49 4.49 -13.69
N ARG A 250 -1.00 5.33 -14.61
CA ARG A 250 -0.51 6.68 -14.27
C ARG A 250 -1.62 7.54 -13.66
N ALA A 251 -2.83 7.51 -14.23
CA ALA A 251 -3.99 8.21 -13.68
C ALA A 251 -4.38 7.72 -12.28
N ILE A 252 -4.52 6.41 -12.09
CA ILE A 252 -4.87 5.83 -10.78
C ILE A 252 -3.76 6.07 -9.74
N LYS A 253 -2.47 5.99 -10.11
CA LYS A 253 -1.36 6.35 -9.20
C LYS A 253 -1.36 7.82 -8.81
N LEU A 254 -1.66 8.75 -9.74
CA LEU A 254 -1.76 10.18 -9.42
C LEU A 254 -2.96 10.45 -8.50
N TRP A 255 -4.14 9.89 -8.79
CA TRP A 255 -5.32 9.98 -7.93
C TRP A 255 -5.04 9.42 -6.52
N ALA A 256 -4.44 8.22 -6.42
CA ALA A 256 -4.13 7.60 -5.14
C ALA A 256 -3.13 8.43 -4.32
N LYS A 257 -2.04 8.92 -4.94
CA LYS A 257 -1.09 9.85 -4.28
C LYS A 257 -1.80 11.13 -3.81
N LYS A 258 -2.59 11.78 -4.66
CA LYS A 258 -3.27 13.06 -4.34
C LYS A 258 -4.35 12.94 -3.27
N ASN A 259 -4.92 11.75 -3.06
CA ASN A 259 -5.94 11.50 -2.03
C ASN A 259 -5.39 10.74 -0.80
N GLY A 260 -4.05 10.64 -0.65
CA GLY A 260 -3.40 10.07 0.54
C GLY A 260 -3.33 8.54 0.61
N LEU A 261 -3.76 7.83 -0.44
CA LEU A 261 -3.99 6.37 -0.44
C LEU A 261 -2.75 5.55 -0.87
N TYR A 262 -1.54 6.13 -0.81
CA TYR A 262 -0.32 5.55 -1.40
C TYR A 262 0.79 5.34 -0.35
N SER A 263 0.59 4.41 0.58
CA SER A 263 1.68 3.86 1.42
C SER A 263 1.30 2.51 2.03
N ASN A 264 2.05 1.45 1.71
CA ASN A 264 1.86 0.12 2.31
C ASN A 264 2.33 0.04 3.77
N ALA A 265 3.26 0.92 4.20
CA ALA A 265 3.70 0.97 5.60
C ALA A 265 2.58 1.49 6.52
N LEU A 266 1.81 2.47 6.03
CA LEU A 266 0.70 3.11 6.74
C LEU A 266 -0.64 2.36 6.63
N GLY A 267 -0.68 1.21 5.94
CA GLY A 267 -1.88 0.38 5.77
C GLY A 267 -2.74 0.73 4.54
N PHE A 268 -2.28 1.63 3.68
CA PHE A 268 -2.88 1.89 2.36
C PHE A 268 -2.23 1.02 1.27
N PHE A 269 -2.57 1.24 0.01
CA PHE A 269 -2.09 0.41 -1.11
C PHE A 269 -0.75 0.91 -1.66
N GLY A 270 0.22 0.00 -1.82
CA GLY A 270 1.47 0.25 -2.53
C GLY A 270 1.33 0.23 -4.06
N GLY A 271 2.38 0.65 -4.77
CA GLY A 271 2.37 0.77 -6.24
C GLY A 271 2.01 -0.51 -6.99
N VAL A 272 2.50 -1.67 -6.53
CA VAL A 272 2.18 -2.99 -7.13
C VAL A 272 0.70 -3.38 -6.92
N THR A 273 0.11 -3.01 -5.79
CA THR A 273 -1.33 -3.24 -5.52
C THR A 273 -2.19 -2.45 -6.51
N TRP A 274 -1.89 -1.16 -6.71
CA TRP A 274 -2.58 -0.36 -7.74
C TRP A 274 -2.37 -0.91 -9.16
N ALA A 275 -1.17 -1.41 -9.47
CA ALA A 275 -0.89 -2.05 -10.75
C ALA A 275 -1.74 -3.30 -10.98
N MET A 276 -1.89 -4.18 -9.98
CA MET A 276 -2.73 -5.37 -10.08
C MET A 276 -4.22 -5.04 -10.17
N LEU A 277 -4.69 -4.06 -9.39
CA LEU A 277 -6.07 -3.58 -9.47
C LEU A 277 -6.41 -3.05 -10.87
N VAL A 278 -5.53 -2.24 -11.48
CA VAL A 278 -5.70 -1.73 -12.85
C VAL A 278 -5.59 -2.85 -13.90
N ALA A 279 -4.62 -3.76 -13.75
CA ALA A 279 -4.46 -4.90 -14.66
C ALA A 279 -5.74 -5.76 -14.71
N ARG A 280 -6.39 -6.00 -13.56
CA ARG A 280 -7.66 -6.74 -13.51
C ARG A 280 -8.79 -6.04 -14.27
N ILE A 281 -8.83 -4.71 -14.27
CA ILE A 281 -9.81 -3.95 -15.06
C ILE A 281 -9.51 -4.07 -16.56
N CYS A 282 -8.23 -4.07 -16.95
CA CYS A 282 -7.83 -4.32 -18.34
C CYS A 282 -8.29 -5.71 -18.82
N GLN A 283 -8.18 -6.75 -17.98
CA GLN A 283 -8.70 -8.09 -18.28
C GLN A 283 -10.22 -8.12 -18.51
N LEU A 284 -10.97 -7.36 -17.70
CA LEU A 284 -12.44 -7.32 -17.78
C LEU A 284 -12.96 -6.47 -18.96
N TYR A 285 -12.12 -5.59 -19.52
CA TYR A 285 -12.47 -4.66 -20.60
C TYR A 285 -11.33 -4.55 -21.63
N PRO A 286 -10.97 -5.65 -22.34
CA PRO A 286 -9.71 -5.79 -23.07
C PRO A 286 -9.48 -4.80 -24.22
N ASN A 287 -10.56 -4.22 -24.75
CA ASN A 287 -10.55 -3.34 -25.94
C ASN A 287 -10.86 -1.86 -25.59
N ALA A 288 -11.01 -1.52 -24.30
CA ALA A 288 -11.47 -0.19 -23.89
C ALA A 288 -10.31 0.82 -23.73
N ALA A 289 -10.54 2.08 -24.08
CA ALA A 289 -9.56 3.17 -23.94
C ALA A 289 -9.35 3.58 -22.46
N ALA A 290 -8.25 4.29 -22.18
CA ALA A 290 -7.84 4.59 -20.81
C ALA A 290 -8.86 5.44 -20.02
N SER A 291 -9.58 6.35 -20.67
CA SER A 291 -10.72 7.08 -20.04
C SER A 291 -11.78 6.11 -19.48
N ILE A 292 -12.17 5.12 -20.29
CA ILE A 292 -13.12 4.09 -19.91
C ILE A 292 -12.54 3.14 -18.87
N LEU A 293 -11.27 2.74 -18.97
CA LEU A 293 -10.65 1.89 -17.94
C LEU A 293 -10.57 2.61 -16.58
N VAL A 294 -10.31 3.92 -16.54
CA VAL A 294 -10.40 4.71 -15.29
C VAL A 294 -11.85 4.74 -14.77
N HIS A 295 -12.86 4.93 -15.62
CA HIS A 295 -14.26 4.82 -15.21
C HIS A 295 -14.60 3.42 -14.68
N LYS A 296 -14.17 2.35 -15.35
CA LYS A 296 -14.46 0.97 -14.93
C LYS A 296 -13.71 0.57 -13.67
N PHE A 297 -12.52 1.12 -13.43
CA PHE A 297 -11.80 0.97 -12.17
C PHE A 297 -12.65 1.42 -10.98
N PHE A 298 -13.15 2.66 -11.00
CA PHE A 298 -13.99 3.16 -9.94
C PHE A 298 -15.33 2.41 -9.85
N LEU A 299 -15.97 2.13 -10.99
CA LEU A 299 -17.26 1.43 -11.04
C LEU A 299 -17.20 0.00 -10.46
N VAL A 300 -16.14 -0.75 -10.75
CA VAL A 300 -15.99 -2.13 -10.26
C VAL A 300 -15.62 -2.11 -8.79
N TYR A 301 -14.62 -1.32 -8.37
CA TYR A 301 -14.14 -1.36 -6.99
C TYR A 301 -15.04 -0.62 -5.98
N SER A 302 -15.95 0.25 -6.43
CA SER A 302 -17.00 0.82 -5.55
C SER A 302 -18.10 -0.19 -5.16
N HIS A 303 -18.23 -1.28 -5.94
CA HIS A 303 -19.22 -2.35 -5.77
C HIS A 303 -18.57 -3.70 -5.43
N TRP A 304 -17.26 -3.74 -5.18
CA TRP A 304 -16.55 -4.99 -4.92
C TRP A 304 -16.85 -5.52 -3.51
N GLU A 305 -17.29 -6.78 -3.45
CA GLU A 305 -17.69 -7.46 -2.21
C GLU A 305 -16.47 -7.97 -1.44
N TRP A 306 -15.73 -7.03 -0.83
CA TRP A 306 -14.62 -7.34 0.09
C TRP A 306 -15.13 -8.21 1.27
N PRO A 307 -14.41 -9.29 1.65
CA PRO A 307 -13.01 -9.59 1.33
C PRO A 307 -12.80 -10.57 0.14
N THR A 308 -13.69 -10.62 -0.86
CA THR A 308 -13.46 -11.44 -2.08
C THR A 308 -12.12 -11.05 -2.73
N PRO A 309 -11.22 -12.00 -3.05
CA PRO A 309 -9.87 -11.68 -3.51
C PRO A 309 -9.82 -11.18 -4.96
N VAL A 310 -8.91 -10.24 -5.22
CA VAL A 310 -8.54 -9.83 -6.58
C VAL A 310 -7.41 -10.72 -7.09
N LEU A 311 -7.71 -11.55 -8.09
CA LEU A 311 -6.78 -12.49 -8.74
C LEU A 311 -6.57 -12.11 -10.21
N LEU A 312 -5.31 -12.13 -10.69
CA LEU A 312 -4.96 -11.90 -12.11
C LEU A 312 -4.80 -13.19 -12.93
N LYS A 313 -4.52 -14.32 -12.27
CA LYS A 313 -4.49 -15.68 -12.84
C LYS A 313 -4.81 -16.68 -11.71
N PRO A 314 -5.07 -17.97 -12.01
CA PRO A 314 -5.26 -18.98 -10.96
C PRO A 314 -4.04 -19.05 -10.02
N VAL A 315 -4.31 -19.30 -8.73
CA VAL A 315 -3.26 -19.56 -7.74
C VAL A 315 -2.82 -21.02 -7.91
N ASN A 316 -1.55 -21.22 -8.24
CA ASN A 316 -0.94 -22.53 -8.43
C ASN A 316 0.24 -22.65 -7.46
N ASP A 317 0.29 -23.71 -6.66
CA ASP A 317 1.44 -24.05 -5.82
C ASP A 317 2.38 -25.01 -6.57
N CYS A 318 3.67 -24.67 -6.61
CA CYS A 318 4.72 -25.52 -7.18
C CYS A 318 5.32 -26.52 -6.18
N GLN A 319 4.83 -26.52 -4.93
CA GLN A 319 5.23 -27.40 -3.82
C GLN A 319 6.71 -27.26 -3.39
N TYR A 320 7.34 -26.11 -3.68
CA TYR A 320 8.72 -25.81 -3.26
C TYR A 320 8.84 -25.28 -1.81
N GLY A 321 7.85 -25.55 -0.95
CA GLY A 321 7.89 -25.22 0.48
C GLY A 321 7.76 -23.73 0.85
N PHE A 322 7.47 -22.85 -0.11
CA PHE A 322 7.22 -21.43 0.17
C PHE A 322 5.78 -21.18 0.66
N PRO A 323 5.56 -20.22 1.58
CA PRO A 323 4.21 -19.85 1.99
C PRO A 323 3.46 -19.14 0.86
N VAL A 324 2.44 -19.83 0.33
CA VAL A 324 1.43 -19.30 -0.60
C VAL A 324 0.24 -18.79 0.21
N TRP A 325 -0.38 -17.71 -0.24
CA TRP A 325 -1.63 -17.20 0.34
C TRP A 325 -2.78 -18.15 0.05
N ASP A 326 -3.40 -18.69 1.10
CA ASP A 326 -4.62 -19.48 1.00
C ASP A 326 -5.44 -19.36 2.30
N PRO A 327 -6.63 -18.72 2.27
CA PRO A 327 -7.50 -18.62 3.45
C PRO A 327 -8.13 -19.97 3.84
N MET A 328 -8.10 -21.00 2.99
CA MET A 328 -8.63 -22.32 3.36
C MET A 328 -7.69 -23.03 4.33
N THR A 329 -6.39 -23.12 4.05
CA THR A 329 -5.39 -23.73 4.93
C THR A 329 -4.86 -22.79 6.00
N ASN A 330 -4.58 -21.51 5.68
CA ASN A 330 -3.96 -20.58 6.61
C ASN A 330 -5.00 -19.73 7.37
N ALA A 331 -5.02 -19.88 8.71
CA ALA A 331 -5.92 -19.13 9.58
C ALA A 331 -5.66 -17.62 9.59
N SER A 332 -4.42 -17.14 9.40
CA SER A 332 -4.16 -15.68 9.31
C SER A 332 -4.82 -15.07 8.09
N ASP A 333 -4.86 -15.82 6.99
CA ASP A 333 -5.23 -15.29 5.69
C ASP A 333 -6.73 -15.00 5.56
N ARG A 334 -7.53 -15.66 6.41
CA ARG A 334 -8.98 -15.46 6.59
C ARG A 334 -9.35 -14.07 7.13
N TYR A 335 -8.43 -13.39 7.82
CA TYR A 335 -8.67 -12.08 8.43
C TYR A 335 -8.29 -10.90 7.53
N HIS A 336 -7.85 -11.15 6.29
CA HIS A 336 -7.51 -10.09 5.34
C HIS A 336 -8.75 -9.33 4.86
N LEU A 337 -8.72 -8.00 5.03
CA LEU A 337 -9.86 -7.13 4.72
C LEU A 337 -10.04 -6.83 3.22
N MET A 338 -8.94 -6.71 2.47
CA MET A 338 -8.97 -6.36 1.03
C MET A 338 -7.95 -7.17 0.20
N PRO A 339 -8.01 -8.52 0.20
CA PRO A 339 -6.95 -9.35 -0.37
C PRO A 339 -6.78 -9.13 -1.88
N ILE A 340 -5.56 -8.75 -2.29
CA ILE A 340 -5.16 -8.55 -3.69
C ILE A 340 -3.86 -9.31 -3.88
N ILE A 341 -3.89 -10.33 -4.74
CA ILE A 341 -2.91 -11.43 -4.69
C ILE A 341 -1.93 -11.34 -5.86
N THR A 342 -0.63 -11.48 -5.56
CA THR A 342 0.42 -11.44 -6.57
C THR A 342 0.33 -12.62 -7.54
N PRO A 343 0.45 -12.42 -8.86
CA PRO A 343 0.32 -13.49 -9.85
C PRO A 343 1.46 -14.52 -9.80
N ALA A 344 2.70 -14.09 -9.55
CA ALA A 344 3.85 -14.99 -9.49
C ALA A 344 3.82 -15.86 -8.23
N TYR A 345 4.22 -17.13 -8.38
CA TYR A 345 4.49 -18.03 -7.25
C TYR A 345 5.76 -17.60 -6.49
N PRO A 346 5.85 -17.75 -5.16
CA PRO A 346 4.73 -17.97 -4.23
C PRO A 346 3.81 -16.75 -4.19
N GLN A 347 2.52 -16.98 -4.38
CA GLN A 347 1.50 -15.92 -4.43
C GLN A 347 1.25 -15.38 -3.02
N GLN A 348 1.23 -14.06 -2.86
CA GLN A 348 1.11 -13.39 -1.56
C GLN A 348 0.11 -12.24 -1.62
N ASN A 349 -0.49 -11.92 -0.47
CA ASN A 349 -1.38 -10.76 -0.37
C ASN A 349 -0.59 -9.45 -0.27
N SER A 350 -0.75 -8.56 -1.25
CA SER A 350 -0.06 -7.25 -1.28
C SER A 350 -0.74 -6.17 -0.42
N THR A 351 -1.72 -6.54 0.40
CA THR A 351 -2.49 -5.63 1.28
C THR A 351 -2.63 -6.13 2.73
N HIS A 352 -1.73 -7.00 3.18
CA HIS A 352 -1.71 -7.55 4.55
C HIS A 352 -1.59 -6.49 5.67
N ASN A 353 -1.28 -5.23 5.35
CA ASN A 353 -1.24 -4.12 6.31
C ASN A 353 -2.55 -3.32 6.41
N VAL A 354 -3.58 -3.62 5.60
CA VAL A 354 -4.87 -2.90 5.63
C VAL A 354 -5.60 -3.14 6.95
N THR A 355 -6.09 -2.05 7.53
CA THR A 355 -6.88 -1.96 8.77
C THR A 355 -8.34 -1.62 8.44
N GLN A 356 -9.25 -1.67 9.42
CA GLN A 356 -10.65 -1.31 9.20
C GLN A 356 -10.80 0.18 8.84
N SER A 357 -10.02 1.06 9.47
CA SER A 357 -9.97 2.49 9.18
C SER A 357 -9.51 2.76 7.74
N THR A 358 -8.42 2.14 7.32
CA THR A 358 -7.84 2.33 5.97
C THR A 358 -8.74 1.71 4.89
N GLN A 359 -9.35 0.55 5.14
CA GLN A 359 -10.40 -0.02 4.27
C GLN A 359 -11.57 0.94 4.06
N LYS A 360 -12.13 1.52 5.14
CA LYS A 360 -13.22 2.51 5.05
C LYS A 360 -12.83 3.71 4.18
N ILE A 361 -11.64 4.28 4.40
CA ILE A 361 -11.14 5.45 3.65
C ILE A 361 -10.98 5.11 2.16
N ILE A 362 -10.37 3.96 1.83
CA ILE A 362 -10.21 3.51 0.43
C ILE A 362 -11.57 3.35 -0.25
N VAL A 363 -12.54 2.71 0.40
CA VAL A 363 -13.90 2.52 -0.16
C VAL A 363 -14.66 3.85 -0.31
N GLN A 364 -14.50 4.80 0.62
CA GLN A 364 -15.06 6.16 0.50
C GLN A 364 -14.48 6.91 -0.70
N GLU A 365 -13.15 6.96 -0.84
CA GLU A 365 -12.49 7.71 -1.92
C GLU A 365 -12.70 7.06 -3.29
N ILE A 366 -12.84 5.72 -3.38
CA ILE A 366 -13.22 5.04 -4.63
C ILE A 366 -14.65 5.41 -5.06
N LYS A 367 -15.59 5.55 -4.11
CA LYS A 367 -16.97 6.01 -4.41
C LYS A 367 -17.00 7.47 -4.86
N ARG A 368 -16.28 8.36 -4.16
CA ARG A 368 -16.07 9.76 -4.58
C ARG A 368 -15.40 9.86 -5.96
N GLY A 369 -14.43 8.99 -6.24
CA GLY A 369 -13.80 8.87 -7.55
C GLY A 369 -14.80 8.48 -8.65
N LEU A 370 -15.71 7.54 -8.39
CA LEU A 370 -16.77 7.16 -9.33
C LEU A 370 -17.71 8.35 -9.63
N GLU A 371 -18.12 9.11 -8.61
CA GLU A 371 -18.97 10.30 -8.77
C GLU A 371 -18.30 11.35 -9.67
N ILE A 372 -17.03 11.68 -9.41
CA ILE A 372 -16.27 12.63 -10.21
C ILE A 372 -16.12 12.14 -11.66
N VAL A 373 -15.76 10.87 -11.87
CA VAL A 373 -15.56 10.34 -13.24
C VAL A 373 -16.87 10.18 -13.99
N ASN A 374 -18.01 9.89 -13.34
CA ASN A 374 -19.34 9.94 -13.96
C ASN A 374 -19.64 11.35 -14.52
N ASP A 375 -19.29 12.40 -13.77
CA ASP A 375 -19.48 13.79 -14.19
C ASP A 375 -18.48 14.22 -15.28
N VAL A 376 -17.26 13.65 -15.33
CA VAL A 376 -16.33 13.83 -16.46
C VAL A 376 -16.85 13.14 -17.72
N MET A 377 -17.27 11.88 -17.62
CA MET A 377 -17.82 11.11 -18.76
C MET A 377 -19.16 11.67 -19.27
N THR A 378 -19.81 12.56 -18.52
CA THR A 378 -21.00 13.32 -18.95
C THR A 378 -20.73 14.80 -19.18
N SER A 379 -19.45 15.19 -19.33
CA SER A 379 -18.98 16.54 -19.67
C SER A 379 -19.44 17.67 -18.74
N LYS A 380 -19.76 17.35 -17.48
CA LYS A 380 -20.11 18.35 -16.44
C LYS A 380 -18.90 18.90 -15.69
N THR A 381 -17.79 18.17 -15.71
CA THR A 381 -16.54 18.55 -15.03
C THR A 381 -15.31 18.01 -15.76
N GLU A 382 -14.12 18.41 -15.31
CA GLU A 382 -12.84 18.08 -15.93
C GLU A 382 -12.01 17.07 -15.11
N TRP A 383 -11.14 16.31 -15.79
CA TRP A 383 -10.24 15.33 -15.17
C TRP A 383 -9.41 15.89 -14.00
N LYS A 384 -9.05 17.19 -14.02
CA LYS A 384 -8.27 17.82 -12.94
C LYS A 384 -8.92 17.68 -11.56
N TYR A 385 -10.25 17.62 -11.48
CA TYR A 385 -10.98 17.47 -10.22
C TYR A 385 -10.81 16.10 -9.56
N LEU A 386 -10.50 15.05 -10.33
CA LEU A 386 -10.13 13.73 -9.79
C LEU A 386 -8.81 13.79 -9.02
N PHE A 387 -7.88 14.67 -9.46
CA PHE A 387 -6.55 14.82 -8.87
C PHE A 387 -6.49 15.91 -7.77
N ILE A 388 -7.65 16.40 -7.30
CA ILE A 388 -7.76 17.27 -6.13
C ILE A 388 -8.04 16.41 -4.89
N GLY A 389 -7.07 16.37 -3.99
CA GLY A 389 -7.16 15.68 -2.70
C GLY A 389 -8.22 16.24 -1.76
N THR A 390 -8.87 15.37 -1.00
CA THR A 390 -9.73 15.75 0.13
C THR A 390 -8.87 16.46 1.20
N PRO A 391 -9.21 17.68 1.66
CA PRO A 391 -8.34 18.48 2.54
C PRO A 391 -8.24 17.88 3.96
N PHE A 392 -7.19 17.06 4.18
CA PHE A 392 -6.98 16.25 5.37
C PHE A 392 -7.17 17.00 6.70
N PHE A 393 -6.52 18.16 6.88
CA PHE A 393 -6.60 18.97 8.10
C PHE A 393 -7.94 19.71 8.30
N GLN A 394 -8.81 19.71 7.28
CA GLN A 394 -10.19 20.18 7.41
C GLN A 394 -11.15 19.02 7.73
N ARG A 395 -10.91 17.82 7.19
CA ARG A 395 -11.78 16.63 7.28
C ARG A 395 -12.12 16.21 8.72
N TYR A 396 -11.14 16.18 9.61
CA TYR A 396 -11.34 15.71 10.99
C TYR A 396 -11.46 16.85 12.01
N LYS A 397 -12.27 16.63 13.06
CA LYS A 397 -12.44 17.59 14.16
C LYS A 397 -11.34 17.45 15.23
N HIS A 398 -10.64 16.32 15.24
CA HIS A 398 -9.67 15.90 16.25
C HIS A 398 -8.50 15.18 15.59
N TYR A 399 -7.30 15.30 16.18
CA TYR A 399 -6.06 14.73 15.66
C TYR A 399 -5.16 14.22 16.79
N ILE A 400 -4.24 13.32 16.47
CA ILE A 400 -3.04 13.02 17.24
C ILE A 400 -1.83 13.45 16.40
N ILE A 401 -0.89 14.18 16.98
CA ILE A 401 0.40 14.51 16.36
C ILE A 401 1.45 13.57 16.94
N LEU A 402 2.13 12.81 16.08
CA LEU A 402 3.31 12.04 16.43
C LEU A 402 4.54 12.90 16.14
N LEU A 403 5.27 13.31 17.18
CA LEU A 403 6.45 14.17 17.09
C LEU A 403 7.70 13.33 17.32
N LEU A 404 8.72 13.45 16.48
CA LEU A 404 9.97 12.71 16.63
C LEU A 404 11.20 13.56 16.35
N SER A 405 12.31 13.24 17.02
CA SER A 405 13.62 13.84 16.77
C SER A 405 14.77 12.87 17.01
N ALA A 406 15.93 13.19 16.44
CA ALA A 406 17.19 12.46 16.56
C ALA A 406 18.38 13.44 16.49
N PRO A 407 19.59 13.06 16.96
CA PRO A 407 20.74 13.97 16.99
C PRO A 407 21.40 14.23 15.62
N ASP A 408 21.32 13.27 14.69
CA ASP A 408 21.88 13.39 13.33
C ASP A 408 20.93 12.86 12.24
N GLN A 409 21.22 13.23 10.98
CA GLN A 409 20.45 12.88 9.78
C GLN A 409 20.30 11.36 9.58
N ASN A 410 21.32 10.56 9.85
CA ASN A 410 21.29 9.11 9.63
C ASN A 410 20.44 8.42 10.71
N GLN A 411 20.66 8.79 11.97
CA GLN A 411 19.81 8.35 13.08
C GLN A 411 18.36 8.81 12.90
N PHE A 412 18.12 10.00 12.35
CA PHE A 412 16.78 10.48 12.03
C PHE A 412 16.09 9.65 10.95
N LEU A 413 16.80 9.27 9.88
CA LEU A 413 16.27 8.41 8.82
C LEU A 413 15.95 7.00 9.33
N GLU A 414 16.79 6.45 10.22
CA GLU A 414 16.53 5.15 10.87
C GLU A 414 15.34 5.19 11.82
N TRP A 415 15.32 6.17 12.71
CA TRP A 415 14.25 6.36 13.67
C TRP A 415 12.92 6.65 12.96
N SER A 416 12.91 7.54 11.96
CA SER A 416 11.75 7.81 11.11
C SER A 416 11.23 6.54 10.44
N GLY A 417 12.10 5.76 9.77
CA GLY A 417 11.67 4.53 9.09
C GLY A 417 11.10 3.49 10.05
N LEU A 418 11.67 3.37 11.25
CA LEU A 418 11.16 2.49 12.30
C LEU A 418 9.82 2.96 12.86
N VAL A 419 9.63 4.26 13.10
CA VAL A 419 8.34 4.81 13.54
C VAL A 419 7.27 4.57 12.48
N GLU A 420 7.53 4.93 11.22
CA GLU A 420 6.58 4.79 10.11
C GLU A 420 6.06 3.35 9.95
N ALA A 421 6.97 2.37 9.95
CA ALA A 421 6.65 0.95 9.86
C ALA A 421 5.79 0.41 11.03
N LYS A 422 5.62 1.21 12.09
CA LYS A 422 4.85 0.88 13.30
C LYS A 422 3.59 1.73 13.47
N ILE A 423 3.38 2.83 12.73
CA ILE A 423 2.18 3.71 12.91
C ILE A 423 0.88 2.92 12.70
N ARG A 424 0.86 1.94 11.80
CA ARG A 424 -0.28 1.01 11.63
C ARG A 424 -0.70 0.27 12.93
N ILE A 425 0.21 0.11 13.89
CA ILE A 425 -0.09 -0.47 15.21
C ILE A 425 -0.87 0.53 16.07
N LEU A 426 -0.56 1.84 16.01
CA LEU A 426 -1.38 2.87 16.63
C LEU A 426 -2.77 2.92 16.00
N ILE A 427 -2.87 2.88 14.67
CA ILE A 427 -4.17 2.80 13.97
C ILE A 427 -4.96 1.57 14.43
N GLY A 428 -4.32 0.40 14.50
CA GLY A 428 -4.90 -0.84 15.01
C GLY A 428 -5.24 -0.82 16.52
N ASN A 429 -4.63 0.03 17.33
CA ASN A 429 -5.07 0.28 18.71
C ASN A 429 -6.31 1.18 18.72
N LEU A 430 -6.26 2.30 18.00
CA LEU A 430 -7.32 3.30 17.96
C LEU A 430 -8.63 2.76 17.38
N GLU A 431 -8.60 1.96 16.31
CA GLU A 431 -9.84 1.41 15.72
C GLU A 431 -10.48 0.28 16.55
N ARG A 432 -9.77 -0.24 17.57
CA ARG A 432 -10.35 -1.12 18.61
C ARG A 432 -11.02 -0.34 19.75
N ASN A 433 -10.77 0.96 19.89
CA ASN A 433 -11.47 1.81 20.84
C ASN A 433 -12.96 1.91 20.45
N SER A 434 -13.87 1.70 21.41
CA SER A 434 -15.31 1.66 21.16
C SER A 434 -15.86 2.96 20.58
N TYR A 435 -15.24 4.11 20.87
CA TYR A 435 -15.70 5.43 20.43
C TYR A 435 -15.14 5.87 19.07
N ILE A 436 -14.01 5.34 18.61
CA ILE A 436 -13.38 5.74 17.34
C ILE A 436 -14.03 4.97 16.18
N ASP A 437 -14.35 5.66 15.07
CA ASP A 437 -14.84 5.02 13.84
C ASP A 437 -13.74 4.88 12.78
N ILE A 438 -12.89 5.91 12.62
CA ILE A 438 -11.77 5.94 11.69
C ILE A 438 -10.59 6.65 12.37
N ALA A 439 -9.41 6.04 12.31
CA ALA A 439 -8.12 6.72 12.51
C ALA A 439 -7.36 6.78 11.17
N HIS A 440 -7.04 7.99 10.70
CA HIS A 440 -6.46 8.27 9.38
C HIS A 440 -5.11 8.96 9.54
N VAL A 441 -4.00 8.26 9.29
CA VAL A 441 -2.65 8.85 9.25
C VAL A 441 -2.41 9.63 7.95
N SER A 442 -1.75 10.79 8.02
CA SER A 442 -1.32 11.58 6.88
C SER A 442 -0.35 10.80 5.98
N SER A 443 -0.51 10.89 4.67
CA SER A 443 0.44 10.29 3.70
C SER A 443 1.85 10.86 3.84
N ASP A 444 1.95 12.14 4.20
CA ASP A 444 3.20 12.88 4.24
C ASP A 444 3.69 12.98 5.69
N LYS A 445 5.03 13.01 5.83
CA LYS A 445 5.74 13.45 7.02
C LYS A 445 6.03 14.94 6.88
N TYR A 446 5.76 15.72 7.92
CA TYR A 446 6.04 17.16 7.96
C TYR A 446 7.20 17.44 8.94
N THR A 447 7.91 18.56 8.77
CA THR A 447 8.73 19.12 9.86
C THR A 447 7.80 19.89 10.80
N PRO A 448 7.87 19.75 12.14
CA PRO A 448 7.10 20.60 13.06
C PRO A 448 7.64 22.05 13.10
N ASP A 449 6.88 23.00 13.66
CA ASP A 449 7.42 24.31 14.06
C ASP A 449 8.33 24.13 15.30
N GLU A 450 9.47 24.82 15.37
CA GLU A 450 10.49 24.63 16.41
C GLU A 450 9.91 24.83 17.83
N SER A 451 8.99 25.79 17.96
CA SER A 451 8.31 26.13 19.22
C SER A 451 7.47 25.00 19.84
N VAL A 452 7.22 23.92 19.10
CA VAL A 452 6.53 22.71 19.57
C VAL A 452 7.39 21.90 20.55
N PHE A 453 8.72 22.03 20.48
CA PHE A 453 9.67 21.38 21.40
C PHE A 453 9.98 22.22 22.64
N ASP A 454 10.06 23.56 22.51
CA ASP A 454 10.33 24.46 23.66
C ASP A 454 9.31 24.29 24.79
N GLN A 455 8.05 24.03 24.43
CA GLN A 455 6.94 23.77 25.37
C GLN A 455 7.15 22.51 26.24
N GLN A 456 8.08 21.60 25.91
CA GLN A 456 8.43 20.46 26.78
C GLN A 456 9.43 20.82 27.89
N GLN A 457 10.17 21.93 27.78
CA GLN A 457 11.17 22.30 28.78
C GLN A 457 10.52 23.01 29.99
N THR A 458 9.61 23.96 29.75
CA THR A 458 8.94 24.75 30.79
C THR A 458 7.95 23.94 31.63
N SER A 459 7.41 22.84 31.08
CA SER A 459 6.49 21.92 31.76
C SER A 459 7.18 20.86 32.64
N LYS A 460 8.52 20.80 32.67
CA LYS A 460 9.29 19.89 33.54
C LYS A 460 9.96 20.60 34.73
N THR A 461 9.90 21.92 34.80
CA THR A 461 10.54 22.76 35.82
C THR A 461 9.55 23.46 36.77
N SER A 462 8.27 23.10 36.69
CA SER A 462 7.15 23.80 37.36
C SER A 462 6.37 22.93 38.35
N THR A 463 6.89 21.75 38.73
CA THR A 463 6.32 20.88 39.77
C THR A 463 7.41 20.35 40.72
N ASP A 464 7.97 21.24 41.54
CA ASP A 464 8.49 20.94 42.90
C ASP A 464 9.05 22.22 43.53
N ASN A 465 8.24 22.87 44.39
CA ASN A 465 8.60 23.78 45.51
C ASN A 465 7.44 24.74 45.82
N ASP A 466 6.45 24.31 46.62
CA ASP A 466 5.55 25.24 47.31
C ASP A 466 5.00 24.66 48.62
N SER A 467 5.90 24.44 49.60
CA SER A 467 5.52 24.01 50.94
C SER A 467 6.55 24.40 52.00
N ALA A 468 6.21 25.42 52.81
CA ALA A 468 7.00 25.99 53.92
C ALA A 468 8.31 26.71 53.51
N ASN A 469 8.84 27.68 54.28
CA ASN A 469 8.47 28.08 55.65
C ASN A 469 8.56 29.60 55.87
N ARG A 470 7.92 30.11 56.95
CA ARG A 470 8.01 31.52 57.39
C ARG A 470 9.13 31.67 58.42
N THR A 471 9.91 32.77 58.36
CA THR A 471 10.26 33.62 59.53
C THR A 471 10.99 34.91 59.12
N ASN A 472 11.03 35.89 60.04
CA ASN A 472 11.62 37.22 59.87
C ASN A 472 13.15 37.24 59.93
N GLY A 473 13.77 38.24 59.31
CA GLY A 473 15.18 38.65 59.53
C GLY A 473 15.44 40.03 58.95
N HIS A 474 16.12 40.91 59.67
CA HIS A 474 16.40 42.30 59.26
C HIS A 474 17.92 42.56 59.26
N ASN A 475 18.36 43.60 58.53
CA ASN A 475 19.68 44.26 58.52
C ASN A 475 20.63 43.96 57.34
N SER A 476 21.01 45.05 56.68
CA SER A 476 22.33 45.32 56.06
C SER A 476 23.07 46.33 56.98
N PRO A 477 24.31 46.80 56.71
CA PRO A 477 25.31 46.45 55.67
C PRO A 477 26.63 45.87 56.31
N ASP A 478 27.72 45.50 55.61
CA ASP A 478 28.67 46.42 54.96
C ASP A 478 29.85 45.76 54.18
N THR A 479 30.40 46.53 53.23
CA THR A 479 31.78 46.57 52.65
C THR A 479 32.58 45.33 52.17
N SER A 480 33.02 45.43 50.89
CA SER A 480 34.35 45.05 50.32
C SER A 480 34.71 43.54 50.17
N SER A 481 35.21 43.00 49.04
CA SER A 481 36.15 43.51 48.03
C SER A 481 36.34 42.51 46.85
N THR A 482 37.00 42.96 45.77
CA THR A 482 37.64 42.17 44.68
C THR A 482 36.84 41.12 43.90
N ASN A 483 36.39 41.55 42.71
CA ASN A 483 36.21 40.74 41.48
C ASN A 483 37.55 40.06 41.04
N PRO A 484 37.57 38.99 40.20
CA PRO A 484 36.86 38.96 38.91
C PRO A 484 36.19 37.66 38.44
N THR A 485 35.01 37.84 37.86
CA THR A 485 34.61 37.32 36.53
C THR A 485 34.93 35.85 36.20
N GLN A 486 34.02 34.95 36.60
CA GLN A 486 33.72 33.75 35.81
C GLN A 486 32.27 33.80 35.33
N GLN A 487 32.07 34.11 34.04
CA GLN A 487 30.80 33.86 33.38
C GLN A 487 30.69 32.38 33.04
N SER A 488 30.16 31.60 33.99
CA SER A 488 29.77 30.20 33.77
C SER A 488 28.49 30.13 32.93
N SER A 489 28.63 30.40 31.62
CA SER A 489 27.56 30.19 30.65
C SER A 489 27.26 28.69 30.49
N SER A 490 26.38 28.16 31.32
CA SER A 490 25.70 26.89 31.10
C SER A 490 24.72 27.00 29.92
N PRO A 491 24.44 25.90 29.20
CA PRO A 491 24.19 26.00 27.77
C PRO A 491 22.78 26.44 27.40
N SER A 492 22.70 27.34 26.41
CA SER A 492 21.54 27.43 25.53
C SER A 492 21.36 26.10 24.81
N SER A 493 20.34 25.32 25.16
CA SER A 493 20.02 24.07 24.45
C SER A 493 19.65 24.39 23.00
N THR A 494 20.43 23.91 22.04
CA THR A 494 20.06 23.98 20.62
C THR A 494 18.75 23.23 20.37
N PRO A 495 17.90 23.71 19.44
CA PRO A 495 16.71 22.97 19.02
C PRO A 495 17.12 21.61 18.42
N PRO A 496 16.24 20.59 18.45
CA PRO A 496 16.56 19.25 17.96
C PRO A 496 16.88 19.29 16.46
N THR A 497 18.16 19.10 16.12
CA THR A 497 18.75 19.34 14.79
C THR A 497 18.02 18.61 13.66
N PHE A 498 17.45 17.44 13.94
CA PHE A 498 16.65 16.66 12.99
C PHE A 498 15.34 16.23 13.65
N SER A 499 14.23 16.74 13.12
CA SER A 499 12.89 16.50 13.65
C SER A 499 11.84 16.30 12.55
N GLY A 500 10.72 15.68 12.90
CA GLY A 500 9.61 15.42 12.00
C GLY A 500 8.34 15.08 12.75
N MET A 501 7.23 14.98 12.00
CA MET A 501 5.94 14.59 12.53
C MET A 501 5.02 13.92 11.51
N TRP A 502 4.14 13.07 12.02
CA TRP A 502 2.94 12.59 11.32
C TRP A 502 1.68 13.04 12.06
N VAL A 503 0.58 13.15 11.34
CA VAL A 503 -0.71 13.57 11.90
C VAL A 503 -1.74 12.48 11.66
N VAL A 504 -2.44 12.04 12.71
CA VAL A 504 -3.53 11.06 12.64
C VAL A 504 -4.85 11.76 12.91
N GLY A 505 -5.69 11.94 11.89
CA GLY A 505 -7.05 12.44 12.03
C GLY A 505 -8.00 11.39 12.61
N LEU A 506 -8.88 11.84 13.52
CA LEU A 506 -9.84 10.96 14.21
C LEU A 506 -11.28 11.34 13.87
N GLN A 507 -12.07 10.32 13.49
CA GLN A 507 -13.52 10.38 13.41
C GLN A 507 -14.11 9.51 14.52
N PHE A 508 -15.06 10.06 15.27
CA PHE A 508 -15.76 9.35 16.34
C PHE A 508 -17.09 8.79 15.84
N LYS A 509 -17.50 7.65 16.40
CA LYS A 509 -18.88 7.16 16.30
C LYS A 509 -19.81 8.17 16.96
N ASN A 510 -21.05 8.28 16.51
CA ASN A 510 -22.05 9.24 17.02
C ASN A 510 -22.55 8.84 18.42
N VAL A 511 -21.70 9.04 19.44
CA VAL A 511 -21.97 8.76 20.86
C VAL A 511 -21.98 10.09 21.63
N ASN A 512 -22.97 10.28 22.50
CA ASN A 512 -23.15 11.54 23.23
C ASN A 512 -21.98 11.83 24.19
N LYS A 513 -21.32 12.99 24.01
CA LYS A 513 -20.33 13.64 24.90
C LYS A 513 -19.66 12.70 25.94
N VAL A 514 -18.75 11.84 25.48
CA VAL A 514 -17.87 11.07 26.37
C VAL A 514 -16.55 11.83 26.56
N GLN A 515 -16.02 11.82 27.78
CA GLN A 515 -14.63 12.22 28.04
C GLN A 515 -13.72 11.10 27.54
N LEU A 516 -13.24 11.26 26.31
CA LEU A 516 -12.33 10.32 25.68
C LEU A 516 -10.92 10.43 26.30
N ASP A 517 -10.44 9.33 26.85
CA ASP A 517 -9.01 9.09 27.09
C ASP A 517 -8.45 8.21 25.96
N LEU A 518 -7.21 8.48 25.54
CA LEU A 518 -6.44 7.73 24.55
C LEU A 518 -5.01 7.43 25.05
N THR A 519 -4.75 7.70 26.33
CA THR A 519 -3.41 7.59 26.93
C THR A 519 -2.87 6.18 26.81
N GLU A 520 -3.72 5.16 26.96
CA GLU A 520 -3.31 3.75 26.88
C GLU A 520 -2.98 3.29 25.44
N GLU A 521 -3.82 3.61 24.44
CA GLU A 521 -3.54 3.29 23.04
C GLU A 521 -2.22 3.90 22.56
N ILE A 522 -1.96 5.14 23.00
CA ILE A 522 -0.72 5.88 22.74
C ILE A 522 0.46 5.26 23.51
N ARG A 523 0.34 5.03 24.82
CA ARG A 523 1.39 4.46 25.67
C ARG A 523 1.83 3.07 25.18
N VAL A 524 0.87 2.23 24.79
CA VAL A 524 1.13 0.92 24.18
C VAL A 524 1.91 1.08 22.87
N PHE A 525 1.48 1.96 21.97
CA PHE A 525 2.22 2.24 20.72
C PHE A 525 3.66 2.70 20.98
N LEU A 526 3.86 3.71 21.83
CA LEU A 526 5.19 4.21 22.19
C LEU A 526 6.08 3.08 22.72
N SER A 527 5.55 2.24 23.63
CA SER A 527 6.30 1.11 24.19
C SER A 527 6.72 0.09 23.14
N VAL A 528 5.90 -0.15 22.11
CA VAL A 528 6.21 -1.07 21.00
C VAL A 528 7.29 -0.49 20.08
N VAL A 529 7.32 0.82 19.85
CA VAL A 529 8.39 1.47 19.07
C VAL A 529 9.71 1.44 19.82
N TYR A 530 9.75 1.90 21.09
CA TYR A 530 10.99 1.90 21.89
C TYR A 530 11.53 0.48 22.18
N ARG A 531 10.64 -0.53 22.31
CA ARG A 531 11.07 -1.94 22.38
C ARG A 531 11.58 -2.46 21.04
N SER A 532 11.05 -1.97 19.92
CA SER A 532 11.57 -2.34 18.59
C SER A 532 12.96 -1.73 18.36
N SER A 533 13.21 -0.48 18.76
CA SER A 533 14.51 0.17 18.59
C SER A 533 15.61 -0.41 19.48
N ALA A 534 15.24 -1.01 20.62
CA ALA A 534 16.18 -1.74 21.47
C ALA A 534 16.59 -3.12 20.92
N ASN A 535 15.82 -3.69 19.98
CA ASN A 535 16.12 -4.99 19.35
C ASN A 535 16.90 -4.83 18.03
N SER A 536 16.80 -3.70 17.35
CA SER A 536 17.76 -3.27 16.34
C SER A 536 19.04 -2.76 17.00
N ASN A 537 20.20 -2.92 16.37
CA ASN A 537 21.49 -2.37 16.83
C ASN A 537 21.62 -0.83 16.65
N MET A 538 20.52 -0.11 16.83
CA MET A 538 20.41 1.33 16.61
C MET A 538 20.89 2.08 17.86
N ASN A 539 21.71 3.13 17.68
CA ASN A 539 22.00 4.03 18.80
C ASN A 539 20.70 4.70 19.26
N ARG A 540 20.54 4.88 20.58
CA ARG A 540 19.33 5.40 21.22
C ARG A 540 19.56 6.70 21.99
N GLU A 541 20.80 7.19 22.05
CA GLU A 541 21.10 8.47 22.68
C GLU A 541 20.39 9.61 21.95
N ASN A 542 19.58 10.37 22.70
CA ASN A 542 18.83 11.54 22.22
C ASN A 542 17.78 11.25 21.11
N LEU A 543 17.35 9.99 20.94
CA LEU A 543 16.14 9.68 20.16
C LEU A 543 14.88 9.98 20.97
N ASN A 544 13.92 10.68 20.35
CA ASN A 544 12.66 11.05 20.98
C ASN A 544 11.46 10.75 20.07
N LEU A 545 10.37 10.25 20.65
CA LEU A 545 9.04 10.09 20.07
C LEU A 545 8.00 10.44 21.14
N ASP A 546 7.16 11.42 20.83
CA ASP A 546 6.05 11.94 21.62
C ASP A 546 4.75 11.89 20.79
N ALA A 547 3.59 11.89 21.46
CA ALA A 547 2.29 11.71 20.84
C ALA A 547 1.22 12.57 21.53
N ARG A 548 0.82 13.68 20.90
CA ARG A 548 -0.07 14.70 21.50
C ARG A 548 -1.44 14.73 20.83
N TYR A 549 -2.52 14.63 21.60
CA TYR A 549 -3.88 14.86 21.12
C TYR A 549 -4.18 16.36 20.97
N ILE A 550 -4.84 16.76 19.87
CA ILE A 550 -5.17 18.16 19.56
C ILE A 550 -6.51 18.27 18.81
N ARG A 551 -7.23 19.39 18.97
CA ARG A 551 -8.49 19.66 18.23
C ARG A 551 -8.21 20.50 16.98
N ARG A 552 -9.02 20.38 15.93
CA ARG A 552 -8.83 21.10 14.64
C ARG A 552 -8.61 22.61 14.80
N ARG A 553 -9.30 23.25 15.74
CA ARG A 553 -9.17 24.70 16.01
C ARG A 553 -7.77 25.08 16.55
N ASP A 554 -7.16 24.18 17.33
CA ASP A 554 -5.90 24.41 18.05
C ASP A 554 -4.70 23.94 17.18
N LEU A 555 -4.93 23.09 16.17
CA LEU A 555 -3.95 22.47 15.27
C LEU A 555 -2.95 23.45 14.60
N HIS A 556 -3.33 24.71 14.43
CA HIS A 556 -2.49 25.76 13.84
C HIS A 556 -1.24 26.11 14.68
N THR A 557 -1.18 25.69 15.95
CA THR A 557 -0.01 25.90 16.83
C THR A 557 1.09 24.84 16.63
N VAL A 558 0.83 23.79 15.85
CA VAL A 558 1.76 22.67 15.62
C VAL A 558 2.07 22.49 14.12
N LEU A 559 1.14 22.86 13.22
CA LEU A 559 1.38 22.80 11.78
C LEU A 559 2.25 23.96 11.27
N PRO A 560 3.24 23.68 10.40
CA PRO A 560 4.01 24.71 9.70
C PRO A 560 3.14 25.74 9.00
N ARG A 561 3.62 26.98 9.00
CA ARG A 561 2.93 28.16 8.44
C ARG A 561 2.51 27.96 6.98
N HIS A 562 3.28 27.19 6.19
CA HIS A 562 2.93 26.87 4.81
C HIS A 562 1.72 25.92 4.70
N VAL A 563 1.57 24.96 5.61
CA VAL A 563 0.40 24.05 5.69
C VAL A 563 -0.82 24.79 6.24
N SER A 564 -0.62 25.57 7.30
CA SER A 564 -1.67 26.36 7.96
C SER A 564 -2.27 27.46 7.07
N ASN A 565 -1.58 27.87 6.00
CA ASN A 565 -2.11 28.78 4.99
C ASN A 565 -3.00 28.07 3.96
N THR A 566 -2.67 26.83 3.56
CA THR A 566 -3.49 26.05 2.59
C THR A 566 -4.87 25.72 3.17
N THR A 567 -4.99 25.58 4.49
CA THR A 567 -6.25 25.29 5.19
C THR A 567 -7.24 26.44 5.24
N ASN A 568 -6.90 27.64 4.75
CA ASN A 568 -7.77 28.84 4.82
C ASN A 568 -8.41 29.23 3.46
N SER A 569 -8.29 28.42 2.41
CA SER A 569 -8.83 28.73 1.08
C SER A 569 -10.37 28.60 0.99
N PRO A 570 -11.13 29.69 0.70
CA PRO A 570 -12.60 29.67 0.73
C PRO A 570 -13.24 28.92 -0.45
N ARG A 571 -12.46 28.38 -1.41
CA ARG A 571 -12.99 27.56 -2.51
C ARG A 571 -13.25 26.10 -2.14
N LEU A 572 -12.65 25.58 -1.06
CA LEU A 572 -12.78 24.17 -0.62
C LEU A 572 -14.11 23.87 0.09
N SER A 573 -14.77 24.89 0.64
CA SER A 573 -16.02 24.77 1.40
C SER A 573 -17.20 24.18 0.61
N LYS A 574 -17.21 24.33 -0.73
CA LYS A 574 -18.21 23.72 -1.62
C LYS A 574 -18.10 22.20 -1.73
N THR A 575 -16.92 21.62 -1.47
CA THR A 575 -16.73 20.16 -1.48
C THR A 575 -17.22 19.55 -0.16
N ILE A 576 -16.84 20.17 0.97
CA ILE A 576 -17.22 19.72 2.33
C ILE A 576 -18.75 19.74 2.51
N SER A 577 -19.43 20.72 1.92
CA SER A 577 -20.91 20.81 1.95
C SER A 577 -21.64 19.82 1.02
N MET A 578 -20.91 18.94 0.32
CA MET A 578 -21.45 17.70 -0.23
C MET A 578 -21.25 16.52 0.74
N GLU A 579 -20.09 16.39 1.40
CA GLU A 579 -19.84 15.35 2.42
C GLU A 579 -20.85 15.43 3.59
N GLU A 580 -21.11 16.61 4.15
CA GLU A 580 -22.07 16.78 5.25
C GLU A 580 -23.53 16.43 4.86
N LYS A 581 -23.85 16.42 3.56
CA LYS A 581 -25.16 15.95 3.04
C LYS A 581 -25.22 14.42 2.89
N LEU A 582 -24.09 13.74 2.78
CA LEU A 582 -24.01 12.29 2.61
C LEU A 582 -24.17 11.56 3.95
N ASP A 583 -23.55 12.09 5.01
CA ASP A 583 -23.72 11.59 6.39
C ASP A 583 -25.16 11.79 6.91
N THR A 584 -25.86 12.83 6.46
CA THR A 584 -27.23 13.14 6.90
C THR A 584 -28.32 12.41 6.11
N THR A 585 -28.05 11.88 4.91
CA THR A 585 -29.05 11.18 4.09
C THR A 585 -29.14 9.66 4.36
N ASN A 586 -28.10 9.03 4.92
CA ASN A 586 -28.06 7.58 5.14
C ASN A 586 -28.74 7.09 6.45
N LEU A 587 -29.44 7.95 7.19
CA LEU A 587 -30.04 7.62 8.50
C LEU A 587 -31.56 7.79 8.61
N ASN A 588 -32.29 8.07 7.52
CA ASN A 588 -33.75 8.27 7.57
C ASN A 588 -34.53 7.72 6.35
N THR A 589 -34.58 6.39 6.23
CA THR A 589 -35.52 5.68 5.33
C THR A 589 -36.33 4.61 6.06
N GLN A 590 -37.08 5.01 7.09
CA GLN A 590 -38.19 4.18 7.57
C GLN A 590 -39.23 3.99 6.45
N ILE A 591 -39.50 2.73 6.09
CA ILE A 591 -40.47 2.37 5.06
C ILE A 591 -41.89 2.66 5.57
N LYS A 592 -42.39 3.89 5.34
CA LYS A 592 -43.79 4.23 5.55
C LYS A 592 -44.63 3.63 4.42
N ARG A 593 -45.39 2.57 4.74
CA ARG A 593 -46.45 2.06 3.85
C ARG A 593 -47.45 3.19 3.54
N PRO A 594 -47.86 3.39 2.27
CA PRO A 594 -48.89 4.36 1.95
C PRO A 594 -50.25 3.89 2.51
N LYS A 595 -51.00 4.81 3.12
CA LYS A 595 -52.44 4.63 3.33
C LYS A 595 -53.15 5.04 2.04
N LEU A 596 -53.93 4.14 1.43
CA LEU A 596 -54.95 4.56 0.49
C LEU A 596 -56.17 5.03 1.29
N ASN A 597 -56.67 6.22 0.97
CA ASN A 597 -58.03 6.63 1.34
C ASN A 597 -58.97 6.16 0.24
N SER A 598 -59.98 5.37 0.57
CA SER A 598 -61.05 4.97 -0.33
C SER A 598 -62.25 5.92 -0.18
N THR A 599 -62.56 6.69 -1.22
CA THR A 599 -63.89 7.28 -1.41
C THR A 599 -64.80 6.30 -2.16
N SER A 600 -66.10 6.37 -1.90
CA SER A 600 -67.13 5.41 -2.34
C SER A 600 -67.75 5.75 -3.71
N SER A 601 -68.77 4.96 -4.11
CA SER A 601 -69.57 4.99 -5.36
C SER A 601 -68.91 4.39 -6.61
N ASP A 602 -69.59 3.62 -7.47
CA ASP A 602 -70.84 2.82 -7.31
C ASP A 602 -70.97 1.75 -8.43
N SER A 603 -71.83 0.74 -8.22
CA SER A 603 -72.45 -0.16 -9.22
C SER A 603 -71.58 -1.17 -10.03
N GLY A 604 -72.12 -2.38 -10.28
CA GLY A 604 -71.86 -3.08 -11.56
C GLY A 604 -71.45 -4.57 -11.58
N ILE A 605 -72.41 -5.49 -11.45
CA ILE A 605 -72.60 -6.71 -12.30
C ILE A 605 -71.56 -7.89 -12.26
N VAL A 606 -71.97 -8.98 -11.58
CA VAL A 606 -72.02 -10.43 -11.98
C VAL A 606 -70.75 -11.25 -12.39
N ALA A 607 -70.59 -12.39 -11.69
CA ALA A 607 -69.89 -13.66 -12.03
C ALA A 607 -68.34 -13.63 -12.17
N ASP A 608 -67.60 -14.75 -12.00
CA ASP A 608 -67.97 -16.17 -11.83
C ASP A 608 -67.08 -16.89 -10.78
N SER A 609 -67.34 -18.18 -10.53
CA SER A 609 -66.59 -19.19 -9.77
C SER A 609 -65.20 -19.52 -10.36
N ASP A 610 -64.26 -20.22 -9.71
CA ASP A 610 -64.21 -20.95 -8.42
C ASP A 610 -62.78 -20.78 -7.79
N ALA A 611 -62.19 -21.50 -6.82
CA ALA A 611 -62.46 -22.77 -6.11
C ALA A 611 -61.79 -22.82 -4.71
N GLU A 612 -62.05 -23.89 -3.95
CA GLU A 612 -61.42 -24.14 -2.64
C GLU A 612 -60.11 -24.94 -2.68
N THR A 613 -59.20 -24.67 -1.74
CA THR A 613 -58.71 -25.72 -0.81
C THR A 613 -58.28 -25.08 0.52
N LYS A 614 -58.70 -25.65 1.66
CA LYS A 614 -58.27 -25.24 3.01
C LYS A 614 -57.44 -26.33 3.68
N ILE A 615 -56.30 -26.01 4.27
CA ILE A 615 -55.72 -26.78 5.41
C ILE A 615 -55.33 -25.78 6.52
N LYS A 616 -55.49 -26.18 7.79
CA LYS A 616 -55.35 -25.31 8.97
C LYS A 616 -53.99 -25.47 9.67
N ARG A 617 -53.62 -24.37 10.34
CA ARG A 617 -52.70 -24.22 11.48
C ARG A 617 -52.50 -25.48 12.35
N GLN A 618 -51.29 -25.63 12.91
CA GLN A 618 -51.14 -25.71 14.37
C GLN A 618 -49.82 -25.08 14.85
N LYS A 619 -49.66 -24.91 16.17
CA LYS A 619 -48.64 -24.06 16.83
C LYS A 619 -48.32 -24.59 18.23
N ILE A 620 -47.05 -24.95 18.46
CA ILE A 620 -46.38 -25.25 19.75
C ILE A 620 -44.92 -24.78 19.51
N GLU A 621 -44.26 -23.86 20.23
CA GLU A 621 -44.17 -23.48 21.66
C GLU A 621 -43.05 -24.25 22.42
N GLU A 622 -42.44 -23.62 23.43
CA GLU A 622 -41.00 -23.78 23.79
C GLU A 622 -40.71 -24.80 24.91
N THR A 623 -39.46 -25.28 24.99
CA THR A 623 -38.77 -25.65 26.25
C THR A 623 -37.24 -25.61 26.15
N ASN A 624 -36.59 -25.48 27.31
CA ASN A 624 -35.19 -25.09 27.50
C ASN A 624 -34.13 -26.22 27.38
N GLU A 625 -32.88 -25.76 27.20
CA GLU A 625 -31.59 -26.23 27.75
C GLU A 625 -31.59 -27.30 28.89
N PRO A 626 -30.50 -28.11 29.06
CA PRO A 626 -29.17 -27.57 29.34
C PRO A 626 -27.95 -28.27 28.70
N SER A 627 -26.77 -27.69 28.96
CA SER A 627 -25.43 -28.13 28.53
C SER A 627 -24.67 -28.96 29.58
N PRO A 628 -23.73 -29.84 29.17
CA PRO A 628 -22.76 -30.49 30.06
C PRO A 628 -21.39 -29.79 30.08
N LYS A 629 -20.62 -29.98 31.16
CA LYS A 629 -19.24 -29.49 31.32
C LYS A 629 -18.21 -30.62 31.42
N THR A 630 -16.99 -30.33 30.93
CA THR A 630 -15.67 -30.80 31.42
C THR A 630 -15.42 -32.29 31.73
N SER A 631 -14.39 -32.83 31.09
CA SER A 631 -13.47 -33.81 31.68
C SER A 631 -12.05 -33.59 31.14
N GLU A 632 -11.05 -33.57 32.01
CA GLU A 632 -9.63 -33.51 31.66
C GLU A 632 -9.06 -34.91 31.43
N SER A 633 -8.02 -35.04 30.60
CA SER A 633 -7.08 -36.18 30.64
C SER A 633 -5.77 -35.85 29.93
N ASN A 634 -4.67 -35.75 30.69
CA ASN A 634 -3.31 -35.86 30.15
C ASN A 634 -2.95 -37.33 29.94
N LEU A 635 -2.11 -37.65 28.95
CA LEU A 635 -1.13 -38.75 28.98
C LEU A 635 -0.14 -38.62 27.81
N ASP A 636 1.06 -39.17 28.00
CA ASP A 636 2.28 -38.89 27.20
C ASP A 636 2.60 -39.93 26.12
N SER A 637 3.55 -39.57 25.24
CA SER A 637 4.31 -40.42 24.28
C SER A 637 3.51 -41.04 23.12
N VAL A 638 4.05 -41.20 21.91
CA VAL A 638 5.47 -41.29 21.48
C VAL A 638 5.86 -40.19 20.49
#